data_AF-A0A8B7DAB6-F1
#
_entry.id   AF-A0A8B7DAB6-F1
#
_cell.length_a   1.000
_cell.length_b   1.000
_cell.length_c   1.000
_cell.angle_alpha   90.00
_cell.angle_beta   90.00
_cell.angle_gamma   90.00
#
_symmetry.space_group_name_H-M   'P 1'
#
loop_
_entity.id
_entity.type
_entity.pdbx_description
1 polymer ?
#
loop_
_entity_poly.entity_id
_entity_poly.type
_entity_poly.pdbx_seq_one_letter_code
_entity_poly.pdbx_strand_id
1 'polypeptide(L)'
;YIVGNIITPLVKGNLIAEIPVLYEEYVVSLDFYPIKFDFGSRNIIHFTIGSDHSNYGDKTPGIWSNAQGNGVLDIASSINGYVDVHTFSTVAFKLNQWSNIVISQIFNGSFYIYTISINEEVEFSILNYQAKHFFKVKVYASNPWTEVQNGLIKNLFVINGNSTKVTEPIVIVSRVTLNPTSNKALILSVAVLAPASIVLVAITFIAVSRFCRRKSQQSNIDLDPYTIENYAGCNEVLPDEWEIHPKDIILDRKVGEGAFGTVFIAKISSSVLSKKHMNQIFRKNFDIKESILNVAVKLVKDTADPSELNDFTEEMNLMKGIGYHKNIVNLLGCSTIRKPLCLVVEYMEHGDLLNFLRKNRTNFCTLTIEGSSSVNFMYTKGFQQSPKVTTTDKFSLEVMPKEIQLEENGVITPDDLLCFAWQVASGMEYLSCAKLVHRDLAARNILVGTKKIVKISDFGLTRKTNDELNYMSKKKRRLPVKWMSVEAIFDQMFTSFSDVWAFGIVLFEIVTLGGTPYPAISNRELLYLLKSGYRMDKPDNCSEALYHIMLQCWNEDPLQRPTFTSLREYFDGVMSQGDCYLDFKIKENTAPIYLPFEKDDNDDNDNIDEDRIFQNPEHIKTVQGIKKERNKFIFPSEDRYTSCI
;
A
#
# COMPACT_ATOMS: atom_id res chain seq x y z
N TYR A 1 23.09 -10.22 -12.63
CA TYR A 1 24.34 -10.63 -13.29
C TYR A 1 25.08 -9.39 -13.73
N ILE A 2 26.26 -9.10 -13.20
CA ILE A 2 27.00 -7.85 -13.43
C ILE A 2 28.16 -8.15 -14.38
N VAL A 3 28.15 -7.59 -15.60
CA VAL A 3 29.40 -7.08 -16.18
C VAL A 3 29.63 -5.77 -15.44
N GLY A 4 30.72 -5.67 -14.66
CA GLY A 4 30.95 -4.60 -13.70
C GLY A 4 30.89 -3.17 -14.26
N ASN A 5 31.35 -2.23 -13.44
CA ASN A 5 31.72 -0.88 -13.85
C ASN A 5 32.97 -0.87 -14.79
N ILE A 6 33.13 -1.92 -15.61
CA ILE A 6 34.21 -2.08 -16.57
C ILE A 6 33.80 -1.30 -17.81
N ILE A 7 34.53 -0.22 -18.08
CA ILE A 7 34.40 0.54 -19.33
C ILE A 7 34.82 -0.37 -20.47
N THR A 8 33.87 -0.69 -21.34
CA THR A 8 34.04 -1.60 -22.47
C THR A 8 33.88 -0.80 -23.76
N PRO A 9 34.93 -0.69 -24.60
CA PRO A 9 34.80 -0.08 -25.91
C PRO A 9 33.95 -0.94 -26.84
N LEU A 10 33.14 -0.29 -27.68
CA LEU A 10 32.37 -0.97 -28.71
C LEU A 10 33.31 -1.39 -29.84
N VAL A 11 33.40 -2.71 -30.08
CA VAL A 11 34.29 -3.32 -31.07
C VAL A 11 33.52 -4.41 -31.80
N LYS A 12 33.65 -4.47 -33.13
CA LYS A 12 32.88 -5.41 -33.98
C LYS A 12 33.05 -6.84 -33.49
N GLY A 13 31.93 -7.50 -33.19
CA GLY A 13 31.90 -8.90 -32.77
C GLY A 13 32.41 -9.17 -31.36
N ASN A 14 32.49 -8.16 -30.48
CA ASN A 14 32.93 -8.33 -29.10
C ASN A 14 31.87 -9.06 -28.26
N LEU A 15 32.02 -10.38 -28.10
CA LEU A 15 31.15 -11.22 -27.26
C LEU A 15 31.53 -11.06 -25.79
N ILE A 16 30.61 -10.53 -24.98
CA ILE A 16 30.88 -10.20 -23.57
C ILE A 16 30.16 -11.12 -22.57
N ALA A 17 29.11 -11.81 -22.99
CA ALA A 17 28.45 -12.81 -22.17
C ALA A 17 27.67 -13.85 -23.01
N GLU A 18 27.41 -15.01 -22.41
CA GLU A 18 26.42 -15.98 -22.90
C GLU A 18 25.48 -16.32 -21.74
N ILE A 19 24.18 -16.15 -21.96
CA ILE A 19 23.12 -16.40 -21.00
C ILE A 19 22.48 -17.75 -21.37
N PRO A 20 22.61 -18.80 -20.53
CA PRO A 20 22.10 -20.13 -20.88
C PRO A 20 20.60 -20.17 -21.18
N VAL A 21 19.81 -19.44 -20.38
CA VAL A 21 18.37 -19.21 -20.58
C VAL A 21 18.08 -17.78 -20.19
N LEU A 22 17.62 -16.94 -21.12
CA LEU A 22 17.01 -15.64 -20.80
C LEU A 22 15.51 -15.89 -20.66
N TYR A 23 14.99 -15.76 -19.44
CA TYR A 23 13.57 -15.99 -19.16
C TYR A 23 12.69 -14.90 -19.77
N GLU A 24 11.40 -15.17 -19.83
CA GLU A 24 10.39 -14.21 -20.27
C GLU A 24 10.40 -12.93 -19.41
N GLU A 25 10.84 -13.02 -18.15
CA GLU A 25 11.10 -11.85 -17.30
C GLU A 25 12.57 -11.49 -17.28
N TYR A 26 12.90 -10.25 -17.61
CA TYR A 26 14.26 -9.75 -17.49
C TYR A 26 14.32 -8.24 -17.36
N VAL A 27 15.44 -7.73 -16.82
CA VAL A 27 15.83 -6.32 -16.87
C VAL A 27 17.26 -6.26 -17.36
N VAL A 28 17.50 -5.53 -18.45
CA VAL A 28 18.83 -5.18 -18.96
C VAL A 28 19.05 -3.70 -18.68
N SER A 29 20.16 -3.35 -18.04
CA SER A 29 20.57 -1.96 -17.86
C SER A 29 22.02 -1.79 -18.28
N LEU A 30 22.33 -0.68 -18.95
CA LEU A 30 23.69 -0.29 -19.31
C LEU A 30 23.81 1.23 -19.38
N ASP A 31 25.01 1.75 -19.11
CA ASP A 31 25.35 3.14 -19.42
C ASP A 31 26.06 3.19 -20.77
N PHE A 32 25.64 4.11 -21.64
CA PHE A 32 26.21 4.34 -22.97
C PHE A 32 26.85 5.74 -23.04
N TYR A 33 28.04 5.81 -23.65
CA TYR A 33 28.79 7.04 -23.91
C TYR A 33 29.12 7.15 -25.41
N PRO A 34 28.35 7.92 -26.19
CA PRO A 34 28.62 8.10 -27.60
C PRO A 34 29.75 9.11 -27.82
N ILE A 35 30.77 8.71 -28.58
CA ILE A 35 31.88 9.60 -28.95
C ILE A 35 31.56 10.33 -30.27
N LYS A 36 30.89 9.64 -31.19
CA LYS A 36 30.49 10.18 -32.50
C LYS A 36 29.32 9.37 -33.07
N PHE A 37 28.35 10.04 -33.68
CA PHE A 37 27.33 9.38 -34.51
C PHE A 37 27.70 9.52 -35.98
N ASP A 38 27.79 8.40 -36.68
CA ASP A 38 28.10 8.32 -38.11
C ASP A 38 26.87 7.82 -38.87
N PHE A 39 26.77 8.16 -40.16
CA PHE A 39 25.69 7.64 -41.02
C PHE A 39 25.70 6.10 -41.08
N GLY A 40 24.51 5.54 -41.27
CA GLY A 40 24.24 4.10 -41.30
C GLY A 40 23.87 3.53 -39.92
N SER A 41 23.04 2.49 -39.91
CA SER A 41 22.63 1.83 -38.66
C SER A 41 23.82 1.07 -38.07
N ARG A 42 24.21 1.41 -36.84
CA ARG A 42 25.41 0.86 -36.20
C ARG A 42 25.10 0.28 -34.83
N ASN A 43 25.59 -0.92 -34.54
CA ASN A 43 25.21 -1.65 -33.34
C ASN A 43 26.00 -1.21 -32.09
N ILE A 44 25.28 -1.10 -30.98
CA ILE A 44 25.79 -0.81 -29.64
C ILE A 44 25.76 -2.09 -28.78
N ILE A 45 24.59 -2.70 -28.61
CA ILE A 45 24.42 -3.94 -27.87
C ILE A 45 23.55 -4.90 -28.69
N HIS A 46 23.82 -6.20 -28.61
CA HIS A 46 22.97 -7.20 -29.26
C HIS A 46 22.87 -8.47 -28.43
N PHE A 47 21.66 -8.77 -27.96
CA PHE A 47 21.30 -10.05 -27.38
C PHE A 47 20.63 -10.89 -28.46
N THR A 48 21.23 -12.03 -28.79
CA THR A 48 20.80 -12.87 -29.94
C THR A 48 20.92 -14.35 -29.62
N ILE A 49 20.03 -15.17 -30.19
CA ILE A 49 20.10 -16.64 -30.17
C ILE A 49 21.02 -17.23 -31.25
N GLY A 50 21.59 -16.41 -32.15
CA GLY A 50 22.61 -16.87 -33.09
C GLY A 50 22.67 -16.16 -34.44
N SER A 51 21.67 -15.34 -34.80
CA SER A 51 21.63 -14.58 -36.06
C SER A 51 21.25 -13.11 -35.84
N ASP A 52 21.33 -12.29 -36.89
CA ASP A 52 21.10 -10.83 -36.76
C ASP A 52 19.61 -10.45 -36.67
N HIS A 53 18.75 -11.05 -37.51
CA HIS A 53 17.34 -10.67 -37.62
C HIS A 53 16.42 -11.74 -38.25
N SER A 54 16.85 -13.00 -38.34
CA SER A 54 16.13 -14.03 -39.10
C SER A 54 15.07 -14.76 -38.28
N ASN A 55 15.24 -14.82 -36.96
CA ASN A 55 14.44 -15.64 -36.07
C ASN A 55 13.89 -14.83 -34.90
N TYR A 56 12.70 -15.19 -34.42
CA TYR A 56 12.14 -14.65 -33.18
C TYR A 56 13.07 -15.00 -32.01
N GLY A 57 13.68 -13.99 -31.38
CA GLY A 57 14.74 -14.14 -30.38
C GLY A 57 16.12 -13.65 -30.82
N ASP A 58 16.30 -13.32 -32.10
CA ASP A 58 17.57 -12.76 -32.58
C ASP A 58 17.83 -11.35 -32.03
N LYS A 59 16.77 -10.60 -31.71
CA LYS A 59 16.85 -9.28 -31.09
C LYS A 59 16.13 -9.32 -29.74
N THR A 60 16.80 -9.60 -28.63
CA THR A 60 16.12 -9.67 -27.31
C THR A 60 17.02 -9.21 -26.14
N PRO A 61 17.25 -7.90 -25.97
CA PRO A 61 17.03 -6.81 -26.92
C PRO A 61 18.27 -6.49 -27.78
N GLY A 62 18.11 -5.64 -28.79
CA GLY A 62 19.23 -5.02 -29.53
C GLY A 62 19.09 -3.49 -29.62
N ILE A 63 20.23 -2.79 -29.63
CA ILE A 63 20.29 -1.32 -29.71
C ILE A 63 21.25 -0.91 -30.84
N TRP A 64 20.78 -0.05 -31.73
CA TRP A 64 21.54 0.55 -32.81
C TRP A 64 21.46 2.08 -32.76
N SER A 65 22.46 2.79 -33.29
CA SER A 65 22.24 4.17 -33.70
C SER A 65 21.46 4.20 -35.01
N ASN A 66 20.66 5.26 -35.17
CA ASN A 66 19.85 5.41 -36.35
C ASN A 66 20.69 5.71 -37.60
N ALA A 67 20.13 5.42 -38.77
CA ALA A 67 20.84 5.59 -40.04
C ALA A 67 21.22 7.04 -40.36
N GLN A 68 20.57 8.02 -39.72
CA GLN A 68 20.79 9.45 -39.95
C GLN A 68 22.02 10.00 -39.20
N GLY A 69 22.55 9.27 -38.21
CA GLY A 69 23.71 9.73 -37.44
C GLY A 69 23.43 10.99 -36.60
N ASN A 70 22.16 11.25 -36.24
CA ASN A 70 21.75 12.45 -35.51
C ASN A 70 21.70 12.25 -33.98
N GLY A 71 22.13 11.08 -33.50
CA GLY A 71 22.17 10.72 -32.08
C GLY A 71 20.93 10.00 -31.56
N VAL A 72 19.92 9.79 -32.40
CA VAL A 72 18.78 8.92 -32.06
C VAL A 72 19.21 7.45 -32.12
N LEU A 73 18.74 6.65 -31.18
CA LEU A 73 18.95 5.21 -31.15
C LEU A 73 17.68 4.47 -31.54
N ASP A 74 17.83 3.36 -32.25
CA ASP A 74 16.77 2.43 -32.60
C ASP A 74 16.90 1.18 -31.72
N ILE A 75 15.85 0.91 -30.92
CA ILE A 75 15.82 -0.23 -30.01
C ILE A 75 14.81 -1.25 -30.53
N ALA A 76 15.27 -2.48 -30.74
CA ALA A 76 14.45 -3.55 -31.28
C ALA A 76 14.45 -4.77 -30.37
N SER A 77 13.26 -5.37 -30.23
CA SER A 77 13.04 -6.57 -29.43
C SER A 77 12.00 -7.48 -30.09
N SER A 78 12.16 -8.79 -29.93
CA SER A 78 11.21 -9.80 -30.38
C SER A 78 9.98 -9.83 -29.46
N ILE A 79 8.92 -9.12 -29.84
CA ILE A 79 7.71 -8.89 -29.02
C ILE A 79 6.47 -9.34 -29.81
N ASN A 80 5.49 -9.98 -29.14
CA ASN A 80 4.22 -10.40 -29.74
C ASN A 80 4.36 -11.24 -31.04
N GLY A 81 5.38 -12.09 -31.13
CA GLY A 81 5.61 -12.93 -32.31
C GLY A 81 6.28 -12.21 -33.49
N TYR A 82 6.52 -10.91 -33.41
CA TYR A 82 7.28 -10.17 -34.41
C TYR A 82 8.79 -10.31 -34.17
N VAL A 83 9.53 -10.66 -35.22
CA VAL A 83 10.98 -10.87 -35.17
C VAL A 83 11.72 -9.55 -34.89
N ASP A 84 11.26 -8.48 -35.51
CA ASP A 84 11.88 -7.16 -35.49
C ASP A 84 10.85 -6.03 -35.60
N VAL A 85 10.13 -5.71 -34.51
CA VAL A 85 9.44 -4.43 -34.50
C VAL A 85 10.50 -3.34 -34.29
N HIS A 86 10.63 -2.41 -35.24
CA HIS A 86 11.34 -1.14 -35.03
C HIS A 86 10.50 -0.29 -34.08
N THR A 87 10.38 -0.73 -32.83
CA THR A 87 9.30 -0.29 -31.95
C THR A 87 9.54 1.09 -31.37
N PHE A 88 10.80 1.54 -31.33
CA PHE A 88 11.12 2.78 -30.66
C PHE A 88 12.43 3.42 -31.15
N SER A 89 12.31 4.68 -31.60
CA SER A 89 13.42 5.58 -31.81
C SER A 89 13.47 6.57 -30.65
N THR A 90 14.62 6.68 -29.99
CA THR A 90 14.80 7.50 -28.80
C THR A 90 14.84 9.00 -29.09
N VAL A 91 14.79 9.83 -28.05
CA VAL A 91 15.35 11.20 -28.14
C VAL A 91 16.85 11.14 -28.47
N ALA A 92 17.39 12.21 -29.07
CA ALA A 92 18.78 12.25 -29.49
C ALA A 92 19.75 12.32 -28.28
N PHE A 93 20.71 11.40 -28.24
CA PHE A 93 21.74 11.34 -27.22
C PHE A 93 22.82 12.40 -27.47
N LYS A 94 23.28 13.03 -26.39
CA LYS A 94 24.38 14.00 -26.44
C LYS A 94 25.72 13.28 -26.54
N LEU A 95 26.58 13.76 -27.43
CA LEU A 95 27.96 13.29 -27.52
C LEU A 95 28.71 13.55 -26.21
N ASN A 96 29.62 12.64 -25.89
CA ASN A 96 30.54 12.74 -24.76
C ASN A 96 29.85 12.82 -23.38
N GLN A 97 28.64 12.27 -23.27
CA GLN A 97 27.87 12.21 -22.04
C GLN A 97 27.43 10.77 -21.76
N TRP A 98 27.52 10.33 -20.49
CA TRP A 98 26.93 9.06 -20.07
C TRP A 98 25.42 9.19 -19.99
N SER A 99 24.71 8.21 -20.54
CA SER A 99 23.26 8.09 -20.40
C SER A 99 22.91 6.64 -20.09
N ASN A 100 22.01 6.45 -19.12
CA ASN A 100 21.57 5.13 -18.72
C ASN A 100 20.42 4.67 -19.60
N ILE A 101 20.47 3.43 -20.06
CA ILE A 101 19.41 2.78 -20.83
C ILE A 101 18.98 1.54 -20.06
N VAL A 102 17.69 1.44 -19.74
CA VAL A 102 17.09 0.27 -19.10
C VAL A 102 16.01 -0.28 -20.02
N ILE A 103 16.07 -1.58 -20.27
CA ILE A 103 15.09 -2.34 -21.04
C ILE A 103 14.59 -3.44 -20.13
N SER A 104 13.30 -3.46 -19.85
CA SER A 104 12.69 -4.47 -18.99
C SER A 104 11.53 -5.16 -19.67
N GLN A 105 11.36 -6.44 -19.37
CA GLN A 105 10.17 -7.22 -19.67
C GLN A 105 9.73 -7.87 -18.36
N ILE A 106 8.64 -7.39 -17.78
CA ILE A 106 8.19 -7.79 -16.43
C ILE A 106 6.80 -8.37 -16.52
N PHE A 107 6.57 -9.53 -15.90
CA PHE A 107 5.26 -10.16 -15.87
C PHE A 107 4.36 -9.43 -14.88
N ASN A 108 3.21 -8.94 -15.36
CA ASN A 108 2.26 -8.22 -14.52
C ASN A 108 1.13 -9.10 -13.97
N GLY A 109 1.23 -10.42 -14.13
CA GLY A 109 0.20 -11.39 -13.73
C GLY A 109 -0.71 -11.88 -14.86
N SER A 110 -0.70 -11.26 -16.05
CA SER A 110 -1.48 -11.72 -17.22
C SER A 110 -0.72 -11.69 -18.54
N PHE A 111 0.11 -10.68 -18.75
CA PHE A 111 1.00 -10.57 -19.90
C PHE A 111 2.30 -9.92 -19.43
N TYR A 112 3.29 -9.86 -20.32
CA TYR A 112 4.54 -9.20 -20.01
C TYR A 112 4.42 -7.75 -20.45
N ILE A 113 4.92 -6.82 -19.64
CA ILE A 113 5.07 -5.41 -20.05
C ILE A 113 6.52 -5.23 -20.45
N TYR A 114 6.74 -4.87 -21.71
CA TYR A 114 8.05 -4.48 -22.21
C TYR A 114 8.19 -2.96 -22.12
N THR A 115 9.23 -2.48 -21.44
CA THR A 115 9.46 -1.06 -21.17
C THR A 115 10.90 -0.69 -21.53
N ILE A 116 11.07 0.50 -22.11
CA ILE A 116 12.36 1.15 -22.33
C ILE A 116 12.36 2.45 -21.53
N SER A 117 13.38 2.64 -20.71
CA SER A 117 13.64 3.90 -20.02
C SER A 117 15.04 4.42 -20.29
N ILE A 118 15.16 5.74 -20.38
CA ILE A 118 16.42 6.46 -20.59
C ILE A 118 16.56 7.46 -19.45
N ASN A 119 17.66 7.38 -18.70
CA ASN A 119 17.90 8.22 -17.52
C ASN A 119 16.71 8.26 -16.54
N GLU A 120 16.16 7.08 -16.23
CA GLU A 120 15.02 6.87 -15.30
C GLU A 120 13.65 7.32 -15.82
N GLU A 121 13.56 7.98 -16.98
CA GLU A 121 12.28 8.31 -17.62
C GLU A 121 11.81 7.20 -18.55
N VAL A 122 10.53 6.82 -18.45
CA VAL A 122 9.93 5.81 -19.34
C VAL A 122 9.61 6.44 -20.68
N GLU A 123 10.34 5.99 -21.69
CA GLU A 123 10.28 6.50 -23.06
C GLU A 123 9.37 5.64 -23.94
N PHE A 124 9.25 4.35 -23.62
CA PHE A 124 8.38 3.42 -24.36
C PHE A 124 7.84 2.31 -23.46
N SER A 125 6.58 1.93 -23.66
CA SER A 125 5.97 0.77 -23.00
C SER A 125 4.94 0.09 -23.89
N ILE A 126 5.00 -1.24 -24.02
CA ILE A 126 4.07 -2.05 -24.80
C ILE A 126 3.76 -3.37 -24.10
N LEU A 127 2.55 -3.89 -24.34
CA LEU A 127 2.13 -5.20 -23.84
C LEU A 127 2.66 -6.32 -24.74
N ASN A 128 3.31 -7.32 -24.16
CA ASN A 128 3.76 -8.55 -24.80
C ASN A 128 2.94 -9.76 -24.30
N TYR A 129 1.98 -10.19 -25.12
CA TYR A 129 1.11 -11.34 -24.89
C TYR A 129 1.77 -12.68 -25.25
N GLN A 130 2.90 -12.66 -25.97
CA GLN A 130 3.58 -13.86 -26.47
C GLN A 130 5.06 -13.90 -26.07
N ALA A 131 5.39 -13.44 -24.86
CA ALA A 131 6.75 -13.54 -24.35
C ALA A 131 7.21 -15.00 -24.28
N LYS A 132 8.49 -15.23 -24.58
CA LYS A 132 9.13 -16.54 -24.56
C LYS A 132 10.49 -16.44 -23.89
N HIS A 133 10.94 -17.52 -23.25
CA HIS A 133 12.32 -17.67 -22.86
C HIS A 133 13.17 -18.05 -24.08
N PHE A 134 14.44 -17.64 -24.05
CA PHE A 134 15.41 -17.87 -25.12
C PHE A 134 16.62 -18.62 -24.58
N PHE A 135 17.08 -19.62 -25.32
CA PHE A 135 18.23 -20.44 -24.93
C PHE A 135 19.51 -19.94 -25.58
N LYS A 136 20.63 -20.02 -24.84
CA LYS A 136 21.99 -19.69 -25.32
C LYS A 136 22.08 -18.28 -25.92
N VAL A 137 21.51 -17.30 -25.22
CA VAL A 137 21.51 -15.90 -25.68
C VAL A 137 22.93 -15.34 -25.57
N LYS A 138 23.53 -14.99 -26.70
CA LYS A 138 24.82 -14.31 -26.77
C LYS A 138 24.64 -12.81 -26.66
N VAL A 139 25.48 -12.18 -25.86
CA VAL A 139 25.48 -10.73 -25.63
C VAL A 139 26.72 -10.11 -26.23
N TYR A 140 26.54 -9.29 -27.25
CA TYR A 140 27.62 -8.59 -27.94
C TYR A 140 27.64 -7.10 -27.57
N ALA A 141 28.82 -6.56 -27.27
CA ALA A 141 29.11 -5.14 -27.27
C ALA A 141 29.55 -4.70 -28.67
N SER A 142 28.56 -4.48 -29.54
CA SER A 142 28.67 -4.42 -31.00
C SER A 142 28.78 -5.80 -31.67
N ASN A 143 27.76 -6.13 -32.47
CA ASN A 143 27.59 -7.42 -33.10
C ASN A 143 28.58 -7.67 -34.26
N PRO A 144 28.71 -8.92 -34.75
CA PRO A 144 29.59 -9.23 -35.88
C PRO A 144 29.07 -8.78 -37.26
N TRP A 145 27.77 -8.54 -37.41
CA TRP A 145 27.09 -8.41 -38.71
C TRP A 145 27.03 -6.96 -39.22
N THR A 146 26.73 -6.02 -38.34
CA THR A 146 26.52 -4.60 -38.66
C THR A 146 27.75 -3.75 -38.35
N GLU A 147 27.72 -2.49 -38.77
CA GLU A 147 28.79 -1.54 -38.47
C GLU A 147 28.78 -1.11 -36.99
N VAL A 148 29.95 -0.70 -36.48
CA VAL A 148 30.13 -0.38 -35.05
C VAL A 148 29.76 1.07 -34.75
N GLN A 149 29.02 1.29 -33.67
CA GLN A 149 28.74 2.64 -33.14
C GLN A 149 29.93 3.09 -32.30
N ASN A 150 30.46 4.29 -32.58
CA ASN A 150 31.61 4.81 -31.84
C ASN A 150 31.17 5.26 -30.44
N GLY A 151 31.66 4.55 -29.43
CA GLY A 151 31.31 4.82 -28.04
C GLY A 151 31.81 3.75 -27.09
N LEU A 152 31.45 3.94 -25.82
CA LEU A 152 31.79 3.07 -24.71
C LEU A 152 30.50 2.65 -24.00
N ILE A 153 30.53 1.47 -23.38
CA ILE A 153 29.50 1.04 -22.43
C ILE A 153 30.11 0.70 -21.07
N LYS A 154 29.34 0.81 -20.00
CA LYS A 154 29.69 0.32 -18.66
C LYS A 154 28.43 -0.06 -17.88
N ASN A 155 28.61 -0.66 -16.70
CA ASN A 155 27.50 -1.01 -15.80
C ASN A 155 26.44 -1.89 -16.48
N LEU A 156 26.84 -2.75 -17.42
CA LEU A 156 25.91 -3.67 -18.06
C LEU A 156 25.52 -4.77 -17.08
N PHE A 157 24.28 -4.76 -16.64
CA PHE A 157 23.74 -5.86 -15.84
C PHE A 157 22.44 -6.39 -16.42
N VAL A 158 22.23 -7.69 -16.17
CA VAL A 158 21.00 -8.39 -16.50
C VAL A 158 20.42 -8.98 -15.22
N ILE A 159 19.18 -8.67 -14.93
CA ILE A 159 18.33 -9.41 -13.98
C ILE A 159 17.50 -10.36 -14.84
N ASN A 160 17.52 -11.65 -14.54
CA ASN A 160 16.97 -12.68 -15.41
C ASN A 160 16.10 -13.62 -14.59
N GLY A 161 14.79 -13.62 -14.86
CA GLY A 161 13.76 -14.30 -14.07
C GLY A 161 13.33 -13.52 -12.82
N ASN A 162 12.40 -14.13 -12.07
CA ASN A 162 11.83 -13.57 -10.85
C ASN A 162 12.87 -13.56 -9.71
N SER A 163 13.16 -12.37 -9.17
CA SER A 163 14.18 -12.08 -8.14
C SER A 163 13.99 -12.83 -6.79
N THR A 164 12.94 -13.64 -6.65
CA THR A 164 12.59 -14.38 -5.42
C THR A 164 13.18 -15.79 -5.33
N LYS A 165 13.90 -16.28 -6.35
CA LYS A 165 14.70 -17.51 -6.29
C LYS A 165 16.06 -17.29 -6.95
N VAL A 166 17.04 -16.86 -6.17
CA VAL A 166 18.46 -17.01 -6.55
C VAL A 166 19.11 -17.92 -5.52
N THR A 167 19.00 -19.23 -5.73
CA THR A 167 20.07 -20.17 -5.38
C THR A 167 21.28 -19.85 -6.26
N GLU A 168 22.47 -19.98 -5.69
CA GLU A 168 23.80 -19.57 -6.18
C GLU A 168 24.04 -19.53 -7.71
N PRO A 169 24.85 -18.57 -8.20
CA PRO A 169 25.07 -18.35 -9.63
C PRO A 169 25.99 -19.40 -10.27
N ILE A 170 25.58 -19.93 -11.42
CA ILE A 170 26.48 -20.59 -12.38
C ILE A 170 26.67 -19.65 -13.58
N VAL A 171 27.85 -19.09 -13.77
CA VAL A 171 28.29 -18.52 -15.06
C VAL A 171 29.70 -19.02 -15.37
N ILE A 172 29.82 -19.74 -16.48
CA ILE A 172 31.09 -20.04 -17.14
C ILE A 172 31.49 -18.76 -17.88
N VAL A 173 32.38 -17.97 -17.29
CA VAL A 173 33.10 -16.94 -18.05
C VAL A 173 33.90 -17.70 -19.11
N SER A 174 33.59 -17.48 -20.39
CA SER A 174 34.52 -17.85 -21.46
C SER A 174 35.79 -17.08 -21.17
N ARG A 175 36.79 -17.76 -20.62
CA ARG A 175 38.15 -17.24 -20.51
C ARG A 175 38.52 -16.79 -21.91
N VAL A 176 38.64 -15.48 -22.09
CA VAL A 176 39.48 -14.96 -23.15
C VAL A 176 40.82 -15.63 -22.93
N THR A 177 41.17 -16.56 -23.81
CA THR A 177 42.52 -17.10 -23.93
C THR A 177 43.41 -15.94 -24.33
N LEU A 178 43.86 -15.17 -23.34
CA LEU A 178 45.06 -14.39 -23.47
C LEU A 178 46.20 -15.40 -23.49
N ASN A 179 46.74 -15.63 -24.69
CA ASN A 179 47.98 -16.35 -24.89
C ASN A 179 49.03 -15.80 -23.92
N PRO A 180 49.63 -16.62 -23.03
CA PRO A 180 50.69 -16.15 -22.18
C PRO A 180 51.98 -16.16 -22.97
N THR A 181 52.20 -15.12 -23.79
CA THR A 181 53.56 -14.74 -24.15
C THR A 181 54.03 -13.63 -23.23
N SER A 182 54.98 -14.03 -22.39
CA SER A 182 55.87 -13.19 -21.59
C SER A 182 55.26 -12.47 -20.40
N ASN A 183 55.69 -12.85 -19.20
CA ASN A 183 56.44 -11.96 -18.31
C ASN A 183 56.84 -12.70 -17.02
N LYS A 184 58.08 -13.23 -17.00
CA LYS A 184 58.73 -13.87 -15.84
C LYS A 184 59.24 -12.88 -14.78
N ALA A 185 58.62 -11.70 -14.61
CA ALA A 185 59.20 -10.64 -13.79
C ALA A 185 58.42 -10.25 -12.52
N LEU A 186 57.22 -10.79 -12.26
CA LEU A 186 56.37 -10.28 -11.16
C LEU A 186 56.25 -11.16 -9.91
N ILE A 187 56.87 -12.34 -9.86
CA ILE A 187 56.66 -13.31 -8.77
C ILE A 187 57.60 -13.06 -7.56
N LEU A 188 58.56 -12.14 -7.64
CA LEU A 188 59.54 -11.94 -6.56
C LEU A 188 59.22 -10.85 -5.52
N SER A 189 58.13 -10.07 -5.64
CA SER A 189 57.89 -8.92 -4.75
C SER A 189 56.87 -9.14 -3.62
N VAL A 190 56.15 -10.28 -3.60
CA VAL A 190 55.03 -10.50 -2.65
C VAL A 190 55.47 -11.14 -1.32
N ALA A 191 56.70 -11.62 -1.20
CA ALA A 191 57.14 -12.38 -0.01
C ALA A 191 57.60 -11.54 1.20
N VAL A 192 57.64 -10.20 1.11
CA VAL A 192 58.24 -9.35 2.18
C VAL A 192 57.24 -8.45 2.91
N LEU A 193 56.03 -8.23 2.39
CA LEU A 193 55.07 -7.24 2.95
C LEU A 193 53.96 -7.83 3.84
N ALA A 194 53.81 -9.15 3.88
CA ALA A 194 52.78 -9.82 4.68
C ALA A 194 52.96 -9.76 6.23
N PRO A 195 54.18 -9.76 6.80
CA PRO A 195 54.31 -9.73 8.26
C PRO A 195 54.11 -8.34 8.89
N ALA A 196 54.35 -7.26 8.14
CA ALA A 196 54.23 -5.88 8.67
C ALA A 196 52.77 -5.41 8.84
N SER A 197 51.86 -5.92 8.01
CA SER A 197 50.43 -5.54 8.03
C SER A 197 49.68 -6.18 9.20
N ILE A 198 50.11 -7.36 9.67
CA ILE A 198 49.50 -8.08 10.80
C ILE A 198 49.80 -7.37 12.15
N VAL A 199 51.00 -6.79 12.30
CA VAL A 199 51.39 -6.07 13.52
C VAL A 199 50.62 -4.75 13.67
N LEU A 200 50.34 -4.06 12.56
CA LEU A 200 49.61 -2.79 12.57
C LEU A 200 48.14 -2.97 13.01
N VAL A 201 47.48 -4.04 12.55
CA VAL A 201 46.10 -4.38 12.90
C VAL A 201 45.97 -4.71 14.40
N ALA A 202 46.95 -5.42 14.98
CA ALA A 202 46.96 -5.75 16.40
C ALA A 202 47.09 -4.49 17.30
N ILE A 203 47.92 -3.53 16.90
CA ILE A 203 48.09 -2.26 17.64
C ILE A 203 46.81 -1.43 17.59
N THR A 204 46.14 -1.36 16.44
CA THR A 204 44.86 -0.65 16.32
C THR A 204 43.75 -1.29 17.15
N PHE A 205 43.70 -2.62 17.24
CA PHE A 205 42.71 -3.33 18.05
C PHE A 205 42.91 -3.09 19.56
N ILE A 206 44.17 -3.00 20.01
CA ILE A 206 44.51 -2.68 21.41
C ILE A 206 44.19 -1.22 21.76
N ALA A 207 44.32 -0.29 20.81
CA ALA A 207 43.96 1.11 21.00
C ALA A 207 42.43 1.30 21.09
N VAL A 208 41.67 0.65 20.21
CA VAL A 208 40.19 0.71 20.18
C VAL A 208 39.59 0.06 21.43
N SER A 209 40.10 -1.09 21.87
CA SER A 209 39.61 -1.75 23.08
C SER A 209 39.87 -0.95 24.37
N ARG A 210 40.97 -0.19 24.44
CA ARG A 210 41.23 0.76 25.54
C ARG A 210 40.35 2.02 25.46
N PHE A 211 40.00 2.47 24.27
CA PHE A 211 39.08 3.60 24.07
C PHE A 211 37.64 3.25 24.47
N CYS A 212 37.14 2.09 24.05
CA CYS A 212 35.80 1.62 24.40
C CYS A 212 35.61 1.40 25.91
N ARG A 213 36.66 0.95 26.64
CA ARG A 213 36.59 0.79 28.11
C ARG A 213 36.46 2.10 28.90
N ARG A 214 36.87 3.25 28.33
CA ARG A 214 36.73 4.56 29.00
C ARG A 214 35.34 5.19 28.87
N LYS A 215 34.54 4.80 27.87
CA LYS A 215 33.20 5.37 27.63
C LYS A 215 32.09 4.73 28.48
N SER A 216 32.38 3.62 29.17
CA SER A 216 31.40 2.85 29.96
C SER A 216 31.13 3.39 31.37
N GLN A 217 31.59 4.59 31.74
CA GLN A 217 31.50 5.08 33.13
C GLN A 217 30.91 6.48 33.34
N GLN A 218 30.16 7.03 32.38
CA GLN A 218 29.41 8.27 32.62
C GLN A 218 28.03 8.21 31.92
N SER A 219 26.98 7.97 32.70
CA SER A 219 25.57 8.03 32.30
C SER A 219 24.97 9.36 32.74
N ASN A 220 24.38 10.12 31.81
CA ASN A 220 23.23 11.00 32.01
C ASN A 220 22.59 11.34 30.66
N ILE A 221 21.26 11.40 30.65
CA ILE A 221 20.38 11.50 29.48
C ILE A 221 20.13 12.97 29.17
N ASP A 222 20.56 13.40 27.99
CA ASP A 222 20.12 14.61 27.30
C ASP A 222 20.12 14.31 25.78
N LEU A 223 19.08 14.72 25.07
CA LEU A 223 18.94 14.55 23.62
C LEU A 223 19.92 15.48 22.89
N ASP A 224 21.14 14.99 22.65
CA ASP A 224 22.17 15.69 21.88
C ASP A 224 22.13 15.28 20.38
N PRO A 225 22.30 16.23 19.44
CA PRO A 225 22.09 16.01 18.01
C PRO A 225 23.29 15.29 17.40
N TYR A 226 23.20 13.96 17.23
CA TYR A 226 24.27 13.18 16.62
C TYR A 226 24.28 13.30 15.08
N THR A 227 25.32 14.02 14.64
CA THR A 227 26.26 13.69 13.57
C THR A 227 25.74 13.62 12.12
N ILE A 228 25.97 14.73 11.43
CA ILE A 228 26.16 14.80 9.98
C ILE A 228 27.38 13.93 9.62
N GLU A 229 27.14 12.72 9.12
CA GLU A 229 28.14 12.00 8.33
C GLU A 229 28.00 12.42 6.86
N ASN A 230 29.11 12.92 6.32
CA ASN A 230 29.28 13.37 4.94
C ASN A 230 28.96 12.25 3.94
N TYR A 231 27.77 12.29 3.35
CA TYR A 231 27.53 11.80 1.99
C TYR A 231 27.74 12.95 1.01
N ALA A 232 29.00 13.30 0.77
CA ALA A 232 29.37 14.08 -0.40
C ALA A 232 29.37 13.15 -1.62
N GLY A 233 28.20 13.02 -2.27
CA GLY A 233 28.05 12.27 -3.51
C GLY A 233 26.71 11.57 -3.69
N CYS A 234 25.58 12.22 -3.42
CA CYS A 234 24.25 11.74 -3.82
C CYS A 234 23.56 12.81 -4.66
N ASN A 235 23.04 12.43 -5.83
CA ASN A 235 22.10 13.26 -6.58
C ASN A 235 20.97 13.68 -5.61
N GLU A 236 20.69 14.98 -5.54
CA GLU A 236 19.64 15.52 -4.67
C GLU A 236 18.30 14.89 -5.05
N VAL A 237 17.78 13.99 -4.20
CA VAL A 237 16.39 13.51 -4.30
C VAL A 237 15.51 14.72 -4.08
N LEU A 238 14.91 15.24 -5.17
CA LEU A 238 14.03 16.39 -5.08
C LEU A 238 12.78 15.98 -4.28
N PRO A 239 12.41 16.74 -3.24
CA PRO A 239 11.20 16.48 -2.48
C PRO A 239 9.97 16.66 -3.35
N ASP A 240 9.09 15.66 -3.35
CA ASP A 240 7.80 15.77 -4.04
C ASP A 240 6.89 16.81 -3.36
N GLU A 241 5.74 17.05 -3.98
CA GLU A 241 4.80 18.08 -3.54
C GLU A 241 4.18 17.83 -2.15
N TRP A 242 4.22 16.58 -1.68
CA TRP A 242 3.67 16.15 -0.39
C TRP A 242 4.70 16.24 0.74
N GLU A 243 5.97 16.48 0.43
CA GLU A 243 7.05 16.49 1.42
C GLU A 243 6.92 17.66 2.42
N ILE A 244 6.78 17.32 3.70
CA ILE A 244 6.79 18.23 4.86
C ILE A 244 8.07 18.00 5.66
N HIS A 245 8.68 19.08 6.12
CA HIS A 245 9.87 18.98 6.96
C HIS A 245 9.47 18.52 8.37
N PRO A 246 10.08 17.45 8.96
CA PRO A 246 9.69 16.96 10.29
C PRO A 246 9.76 18.00 11.41
N LYS A 247 10.64 19.00 11.31
CA LYS A 247 10.72 20.13 12.27
C LYS A 247 9.48 21.04 12.28
N ASP A 248 8.69 21.03 11.21
CA ASP A 248 7.46 21.83 11.12
C ASP A 248 6.28 21.14 11.84
N ILE A 249 6.49 19.90 12.31
CA ILE A 249 5.50 19.07 13.00
C ILE A 249 5.80 19.08 14.49
N ILE A 250 4.87 19.60 15.28
CA ILE A 250 4.97 19.61 16.74
C ILE A 250 4.13 18.46 17.29
N LEU A 251 4.76 17.36 17.69
CA LEU A 251 4.07 16.22 18.28
C LEU A 251 3.47 16.59 19.64
N ASP A 252 2.26 16.11 19.89
CA ASP A 252 1.53 16.22 21.15
C ASP A 252 1.40 14.79 21.74
N ARG A 253 0.21 14.38 22.21
CA ARG A 253 -0.01 13.05 22.79
C ARG A 253 -0.03 11.91 21.76
N LYS A 254 0.44 10.74 22.19
CA LYS A 254 0.25 9.46 21.48
C LYS A 254 -1.22 9.05 21.50
N VAL A 255 -1.78 8.72 20.33
CA VAL A 255 -3.15 8.22 20.16
C VAL A 255 -3.19 6.71 20.23
N GLY A 256 -2.23 6.04 19.59
CA GLY A 256 -2.19 4.59 19.51
C GLY A 256 -0.89 4.08 18.91
N GLU A 257 -0.68 2.78 19.03
CA GLU A 257 0.43 2.07 18.41
C GLU A 257 -0.10 0.79 17.79
N GLY A 258 0.23 0.58 16.52
CA GLY A 258 -0.15 -0.61 15.76
C GLY A 258 1.06 -1.38 15.26
N ALA A 259 0.79 -2.39 14.42
CA ALA A 259 1.82 -3.15 13.72
C ALA A 259 2.65 -2.28 12.76
N PHE A 260 2.08 -1.19 12.26
CA PHE A 260 2.65 -0.36 11.18
C PHE A 260 3.25 0.97 11.64
N GLY A 261 3.31 1.23 12.95
CA GLY A 261 3.85 2.48 13.48
C GLY A 261 3.12 3.00 14.72
N THR A 262 3.52 4.18 15.14
CA THR A 262 2.91 4.91 16.26
C THR A 262 2.20 6.16 15.75
N VAL A 263 0.94 6.35 16.16
CA VAL A 263 0.13 7.51 15.77
C VAL A 263 0.11 8.52 16.91
N PHE A 264 0.41 9.78 16.58
CA PHE A 264 0.39 10.92 17.49
C PHE A 264 -0.61 11.97 17.00
N ILE A 265 -1.20 12.69 17.94
CA ILE A 265 -1.76 14.02 17.63
C ILE A 265 -0.57 14.95 17.46
N ALA A 266 -0.62 15.83 16.48
CA ALA A 266 0.38 16.85 16.28
C ALA A 266 -0.25 18.18 15.86
N LYS A 267 0.55 19.24 15.95
CA LYS A 267 0.21 20.58 15.50
C LYS A 267 1.12 20.99 14.36
N ILE A 268 0.54 21.55 13.30
CA ILE A 268 1.26 22.05 12.13
C ILE A 268 0.74 23.42 11.74
N SER A 269 1.63 24.33 11.30
CA SER A 269 1.18 25.64 10.84
C SER A 269 0.44 25.54 9.51
N SER A 270 -0.70 26.22 9.40
CA SER A 270 -1.45 26.30 8.13
C SER A 270 -0.64 26.93 6.99
N SER A 271 0.40 27.73 7.31
CA SER A 271 1.35 28.29 6.35
C SER A 271 2.26 27.26 5.67
N VAL A 272 2.49 26.11 6.32
CA VAL A 272 3.29 24.99 5.79
C VAL A 272 2.47 24.22 4.77
N LEU A 273 1.19 23.97 5.06
CA LEU A 273 0.26 23.27 4.17
C LEU A 273 -0.21 24.14 2.98
N SER A 274 -0.38 25.45 3.20
CA SER A 274 -0.94 26.37 2.19
C SER A 274 0.01 26.74 1.05
N LYS A 275 1.30 26.46 1.17
CA LYS A 275 2.31 26.78 0.14
C LYS A 275 2.28 25.85 -1.08
N LYS A 276 1.62 24.69 -1.04
CA LYS A 276 1.81 23.66 -2.08
C LYS A 276 0.56 23.00 -2.70
N HIS A 277 -0.55 22.74 -2.01
CA HIS A 277 -1.67 21.97 -2.64
C HIS A 277 -3.11 22.25 -2.12
N MET A 278 -3.33 23.30 -1.33
CA MET A 278 -4.60 23.48 -0.60
C MET A 278 -5.61 24.46 -1.25
N ASN A 279 -5.32 25.03 -2.42
CA ASN A 279 -5.97 26.29 -2.84
C ASN A 279 -7.33 26.18 -3.54
N GLN A 280 -7.75 25.03 -4.06
CA GLN A 280 -9.00 24.96 -4.86
C GLN A 280 -10.14 24.16 -4.22
N ILE A 281 -9.84 23.10 -3.44
CA ILE A 281 -10.87 22.20 -2.87
C ILE A 281 -10.98 22.34 -1.33
N PHE A 282 -9.87 22.53 -0.61
CA PHE A 282 -9.84 22.53 0.85
C PHE A 282 -10.17 23.89 1.51
N ARG A 283 -9.93 25.02 0.84
CA ARG A 283 -10.24 26.37 1.35
C ARG A 283 -11.73 26.61 1.64
N LYS A 284 -12.64 25.83 1.03
CA LYS A 284 -14.08 25.92 1.28
C LYS A 284 -14.53 25.18 2.55
N ASN A 285 -13.79 24.16 2.98
CA ASN A 285 -14.21 23.25 4.04
C ASN A 285 -13.43 23.45 5.35
N PHE A 286 -12.21 23.98 5.30
CA PHE A 286 -11.47 24.41 6.49
C PHE A 286 -11.52 25.93 6.59
N ASP A 287 -12.09 26.47 7.66
CA ASP A 287 -12.04 27.90 7.98
C ASP A 287 -10.59 28.24 8.40
N ILE A 288 -9.73 28.62 7.44
CA ILE A 288 -8.29 28.87 7.66
C ILE A 288 -8.07 30.22 8.39
N LYS A 289 -8.81 30.45 9.48
CA LYS A 289 -8.55 31.55 10.42
C LYS A 289 -7.49 31.17 11.45
N GLU A 290 -7.29 29.89 11.71
CA GLU A 290 -6.28 29.41 12.65
C GLU A 290 -4.90 29.27 12.00
N SER A 291 -3.88 29.79 12.68
CA SER A 291 -2.48 29.71 12.27
C SER A 291 -1.86 28.32 12.46
N ILE A 292 -2.53 27.46 13.25
CA ILE A 292 -2.08 26.13 13.67
C ILE A 292 -3.25 25.16 13.56
N LEU A 293 -3.02 24.00 12.92
CA LEU A 293 -4.00 22.94 12.71
C LEU A 293 -3.61 21.70 13.52
N ASN A 294 -4.60 21.02 14.10
CA ASN A 294 -4.44 19.70 14.70
C ASN A 294 -4.48 18.64 13.60
N VAL A 295 -3.48 17.74 13.59
CA VAL A 295 -3.32 16.67 12.60
C VAL A 295 -2.97 15.36 13.29
N ALA A 296 -3.18 14.25 12.61
CA ALA A 296 -2.70 12.94 13.05
C ALA A 296 -1.42 12.59 12.29
N VAL A 297 -0.39 12.16 13.00
CA VAL A 297 0.92 11.83 12.43
C VAL A 297 1.27 10.39 12.77
N LYS A 298 1.39 9.56 11.74
CA LYS A 298 1.88 8.18 11.87
C LYS A 298 3.38 8.18 11.63
N LEU A 299 4.13 7.68 12.61
CA LEU A 299 5.59 7.56 12.57
C LEU A 299 5.99 6.08 12.48
N VAL A 300 7.01 5.79 11.67
CA VAL A 300 7.67 4.48 11.65
C VAL A 300 8.40 4.27 12.98
N LYS A 301 8.36 3.05 13.53
CA LYS A 301 9.08 2.71 14.77
C LYS A 301 10.59 2.67 14.52
N ASP A 302 11.40 3.06 15.51
CA ASP A 302 12.86 3.01 15.40
C ASP A 302 13.40 1.59 15.21
N THR A 303 12.63 0.58 15.62
CA THR A 303 12.96 -0.85 15.47
C THR A 303 12.38 -1.49 14.21
N ALA A 304 11.78 -0.71 13.31
CA ALA A 304 11.06 -1.25 12.17
C ALA A 304 11.99 -1.98 11.19
N ASP A 305 11.53 -3.13 10.68
CA ASP A 305 12.29 -3.89 9.70
C ASP A 305 12.12 -3.32 8.27
N PRO A 306 12.99 -3.68 7.30
CA PRO A 306 12.91 -3.14 5.94
C PRO A 306 11.59 -3.41 5.22
N SER A 307 10.87 -4.48 5.58
CA SER A 307 9.55 -4.77 5.01
C SER A 307 8.49 -3.86 5.60
N GLU A 308 8.51 -3.60 6.92
CA GLU A 308 7.60 -2.63 7.56
C GLU A 308 7.82 -1.22 7.00
N LEU A 309 9.07 -0.88 6.68
CA LEU A 309 9.39 0.37 6.00
C LEU A 309 8.80 0.43 4.59
N ASN A 310 8.91 -0.65 3.81
CA ASN A 310 8.31 -0.73 2.48
C ASN A 310 6.77 -0.65 2.54
N ASP A 311 6.14 -1.35 3.49
CA ASP A 311 4.70 -1.30 3.72
C ASP A 311 4.23 0.13 4.03
N PHE A 312 4.99 0.84 4.88
CA PHE A 312 4.70 2.24 5.21
C PHE A 312 4.86 3.16 3.98
N THR A 313 5.88 2.94 3.16
CA THR A 313 6.07 3.69 1.90
C THR A 313 4.99 3.39 0.87
N GLU A 314 4.55 2.13 0.74
CA GLU A 314 3.41 1.76 -0.10
C GLU A 314 2.12 2.46 0.36
N GLU A 315 1.84 2.49 1.68
CA GLU A 315 0.70 3.19 2.25
C GLU A 315 0.76 4.70 1.94
N MET A 316 1.93 5.35 2.11
CA MET A 316 2.12 6.76 1.74
C MET A 316 1.85 7.02 0.26
N ASN A 317 2.40 6.20 -0.63
CA ASN A 317 2.24 6.38 -2.07
C ASN A 317 0.81 6.11 -2.53
N LEU A 318 0.12 5.15 -1.90
CA LEU A 318 -1.29 4.88 -2.15
C LEU A 318 -2.14 6.08 -1.73
N MET A 319 -1.90 6.64 -0.54
CA MET A 319 -2.58 7.83 -0.02
C MET A 319 -2.43 9.06 -0.93
N LYS A 320 -1.27 9.26 -1.56
CA LYS A 320 -1.06 10.32 -2.56
C LYS A 320 -1.97 10.17 -3.78
N GLY A 321 -2.25 8.93 -4.19
CA GLY A 321 -3.07 8.62 -5.35
C GLY A 321 -4.58 8.52 -5.10
N ILE A 322 -5.04 8.49 -3.84
CA ILE A 322 -6.48 8.39 -3.52
C ILE A 322 -7.22 9.68 -3.90
N GLY A 323 -6.60 10.85 -3.74
CA GLY A 323 -7.27 12.14 -3.91
C GLY A 323 -8.19 12.51 -2.74
N TYR A 324 -8.99 13.56 -2.92
CA TYR A 324 -9.87 14.09 -1.86
C TYR A 324 -11.26 13.44 -1.87
N HIS A 325 -11.71 13.02 -0.69
CA HIS A 325 -13.13 12.72 -0.47
C HIS A 325 -13.58 13.06 0.95
N LYS A 326 -14.84 13.50 1.10
CA LYS A 326 -15.38 13.94 2.41
C LYS A 326 -15.48 12.81 3.44
N ASN A 327 -15.64 11.57 2.97
CA ASN A 327 -15.76 10.36 3.80
C ASN A 327 -14.53 9.44 3.73
N ILE A 328 -13.39 9.97 3.27
CA ILE A 328 -12.08 9.30 3.30
C ILE A 328 -11.13 10.18 4.10
N VAL A 329 -10.30 9.59 4.97
CA VAL A 329 -9.26 10.34 5.68
C VAL A 329 -8.26 10.85 4.66
N ASN A 330 -8.10 12.17 4.58
CA ASN A 330 -7.26 12.77 3.54
C ASN A 330 -5.80 12.94 3.99
N LEU A 331 -4.89 12.74 3.05
CA LEU A 331 -3.47 13.07 3.21
C LEU A 331 -3.28 14.59 3.27
N LEU A 332 -2.52 15.06 4.25
CA LEU A 332 -2.10 16.45 4.37
C LEU A 332 -0.63 16.65 3.99
N GLY A 333 0.18 15.59 4.13
CA GLY A 333 1.55 15.51 3.65
C GLY A 333 2.30 14.35 4.27
N CYS A 334 3.58 14.21 3.94
CA CYS A 334 4.42 13.14 4.45
C CYS A 334 5.89 13.58 4.50
N SER A 335 6.73 12.86 5.25
CA SER A 335 8.18 12.95 5.16
C SER A 335 8.68 11.61 4.65
N THR A 336 9.13 11.58 3.40
CA THR A 336 9.61 10.38 2.71
C THR A 336 11.14 10.38 2.54
N ILE A 337 11.76 11.55 2.61
CA ILE A 337 13.21 11.72 2.39
C ILE A 337 13.93 11.92 3.72
N ARG A 338 13.34 12.71 4.63
CA ARG A 338 13.98 13.08 5.90
C ARG A 338 13.44 12.24 7.05
N LYS A 339 14.35 11.79 7.92
CA LYS A 339 13.95 11.12 9.16
C LYS A 339 13.49 12.14 10.23
N PRO A 340 12.51 11.78 11.08
CA PRO A 340 11.72 10.55 11.02
C PRO A 340 10.75 10.54 9.83
N LEU A 341 10.58 9.38 9.21
CA LEU A 341 9.58 9.21 8.14
C LEU A 341 8.19 9.29 8.76
N CYS A 342 7.31 10.04 8.13
CA CYS A 342 5.98 10.30 8.69
C CYS A 342 4.91 10.42 7.61
N LEU A 343 3.70 10.04 7.99
CA LEU A 343 2.47 10.24 7.23
C LEU A 343 1.59 11.18 8.05
N VAL A 344 1.20 12.31 7.46
CA VAL A 344 0.41 13.36 8.12
C VAL A 344 -0.99 13.40 7.49
N VAL A 345 -2.01 13.14 8.29
CA VAL A 345 -3.41 13.08 7.86
C VAL A 345 -4.31 13.95 8.74
N GLU A 346 -5.54 14.14 8.31
CA GLU A 346 -6.57 14.82 9.09
C GLU A 346 -6.76 14.19 10.47
N TYR A 347 -6.88 15.02 11.50
CA TYR A 347 -7.23 14.56 12.84
C TYR A 347 -8.74 14.40 12.98
N MET A 348 -9.18 13.30 13.59
CA MET A 348 -10.59 12.97 13.81
C MET A 348 -10.85 12.90 15.31
N GLU A 349 -11.63 13.86 15.83
CA GLU A 349 -11.65 14.21 17.25
C GLU A 349 -12.26 13.15 18.16
N HIS A 350 -13.16 12.32 17.63
CA HIS A 350 -13.90 11.34 18.40
C HIS A 350 -13.33 9.91 18.30
N GLY A 351 -12.21 9.73 17.57
CA GLY A 351 -11.55 8.43 17.42
C GLY A 351 -12.29 7.48 16.47
N ASP A 352 -12.12 6.17 16.65
CA ASP A 352 -12.77 5.16 15.81
C ASP A 352 -14.26 4.97 16.13
N LEU A 353 -15.03 4.60 15.11
CA LEU A 353 -16.48 4.44 15.16
C LEU A 353 -16.89 3.31 16.12
N LEU A 354 -16.12 2.22 16.20
CA LEU A 354 -16.39 1.12 17.12
C LEU A 354 -16.42 1.61 18.58
N ASN A 355 -15.36 2.30 19.01
CA ASN A 355 -15.28 2.87 20.35
C ASN A 355 -16.26 4.03 20.55
N PHE A 356 -16.51 4.85 19.53
CA PHE A 356 -17.51 5.90 19.59
C PHE A 356 -18.92 5.35 19.85
N LEU A 357 -19.34 4.30 19.13
CA LEU A 357 -20.63 3.64 19.34
C LEU A 357 -20.71 3.01 20.74
N ARG A 358 -19.67 2.30 21.16
CA ARG A 358 -19.60 1.65 22.48
C ARG A 358 -19.72 2.64 23.64
N LYS A 359 -19.01 3.77 23.56
CA LYS A 359 -19.04 4.84 24.58
C LYS A 359 -20.42 5.47 24.72
N ASN A 360 -21.18 5.54 23.64
CA ASN A 360 -22.49 6.20 23.61
C ASN A 360 -23.68 5.24 23.74
N ARG A 361 -23.44 3.93 24.00
CA ARG A 361 -24.50 2.94 24.26
C ARG A 361 -25.48 3.37 25.34
N THR A 362 -24.98 4.00 26.42
CA THR A 362 -25.80 4.44 27.56
C THR A 362 -26.51 5.77 27.33
N ASN A 363 -26.05 6.56 26.36
CA ASN A 363 -26.64 7.85 25.98
C ASN A 363 -27.57 7.72 24.76
N PHE A 364 -27.76 6.49 24.28
CA PHE A 364 -28.75 6.14 23.27
C PHE A 364 -30.13 6.17 23.96
N CYS A 365 -30.92 7.22 23.67
CA CYS A 365 -32.26 7.48 24.24
C CYS A 365 -32.34 7.85 25.75
N THR A 366 -31.84 9.03 26.14
CA THR A 366 -32.28 9.74 27.37
C THR A 366 -33.27 10.88 27.09
N LEU A 367 -33.90 10.91 25.91
CA LEU A 367 -34.87 11.94 25.52
C LEU A 367 -36.16 11.27 25.01
N THR A 368 -37.06 10.94 25.92
CA THR A 368 -38.49 10.86 25.62
C THR A 368 -39.18 11.98 26.38
N ILE A 369 -39.67 12.96 25.62
CA ILE A 369 -40.62 13.96 26.09
C ILE A 369 -41.93 13.22 26.40
N GLU A 370 -42.55 13.63 27.52
CA GLU A 370 -43.82 13.19 28.10
C GLU A 370 -43.77 11.97 29.02
N GLY A 371 -43.86 12.29 30.33
CA GLY A 371 -43.72 11.37 31.42
C GLY A 371 -44.72 10.22 31.40
N SER A 372 -44.19 9.01 31.36
CA SER A 372 -44.58 7.92 32.26
C SER A 372 -43.55 6.80 32.18
N SER A 373 -43.13 6.38 33.37
CA SER A 373 -42.52 5.08 33.70
C SER A 373 -41.03 4.88 33.39
N SER A 374 -40.26 5.13 34.45
CA SER A 374 -39.05 4.42 34.89
C SER A 374 -38.61 3.20 34.08
N VAL A 375 -37.47 3.33 33.41
CA VAL A 375 -36.61 2.19 33.05
C VAL A 375 -35.29 2.34 33.79
N ASN A 376 -35.17 1.58 34.89
CA ASN A 376 -33.91 1.40 35.60
C ASN A 376 -33.05 0.44 34.77
N PHE A 377 -32.09 0.96 34.01
CA PHE A 377 -31.17 0.11 33.25
C PHE A 377 -30.22 -0.62 34.21
N MET A 378 -30.49 -1.90 34.44
CA MET A 378 -29.67 -2.81 35.23
C MET A 378 -28.46 -3.30 34.42
N TYR A 379 -27.57 -2.39 34.00
CA TYR A 379 -26.24 -2.76 33.46
C TYR A 379 -25.08 -2.43 34.41
N THR A 380 -25.37 -2.03 35.65
CA THR A 380 -24.37 -1.86 36.70
C THR A 380 -24.85 -2.48 38.01
N LYS A 381 -24.69 -3.80 38.17
CA LYS A 381 -24.48 -4.43 39.49
C LYS A 381 -23.13 -5.10 39.50
N GLY A 382 -22.10 -4.26 39.55
CA GLY A 382 -20.71 -4.67 39.73
C GLY A 382 -19.84 -3.64 40.45
N PHE A 383 -20.42 -2.63 41.10
CA PHE A 383 -19.70 -1.75 42.02
C PHE A 383 -20.62 -1.36 43.19
N GLN A 384 -20.65 -2.20 44.21
CA GLN A 384 -21.10 -1.77 45.53
C GLN A 384 -19.93 -1.05 46.21
N GLN A 385 -20.07 0.27 46.39
CA GLN A 385 -19.78 0.94 47.66
C GLN A 385 -20.49 2.30 47.69
N SER A 386 -21.55 2.36 48.50
CA SER A 386 -22.28 3.56 48.93
C SER A 386 -21.40 4.48 49.80
N PRO A 387 -21.66 5.81 49.85
CA PRO A 387 -22.62 6.38 50.83
C PRO A 387 -23.47 7.54 50.26
N LYS A 388 -24.81 7.56 50.41
CA LYS A 388 -25.68 8.03 51.52
C LYS A 388 -25.83 9.57 51.70
N VAL A 389 -27.10 10.03 51.51
CA VAL A 389 -27.88 11.04 52.31
C VAL A 389 -27.64 12.52 51.86
N THR A 390 -28.62 13.44 51.65
CA THR A 390 -29.95 13.73 52.26
C THR A 390 -30.81 14.65 51.36
N THR A 391 -32.13 14.58 51.56
CA THR A 391 -33.26 15.49 51.20
C THR A 391 -33.02 16.98 51.57
N THR A 392 -33.64 18.04 51.02
CA THR A 392 -35.07 18.41 50.84
C THR A 392 -35.21 19.69 49.97
N ASP A 393 -36.46 19.96 49.53
CA ASP A 393 -37.14 21.26 49.38
C ASP A 393 -37.51 21.85 48.00
N LYS A 394 -38.80 22.21 47.94
CA LYS A 394 -39.55 22.94 46.92
C LYS A 394 -39.12 24.43 46.89
N PHE A 395 -39.00 25.04 45.71
CA PHE A 395 -39.48 26.40 45.49
C PHE A 395 -39.76 26.68 44.00
N SER A 396 -40.75 27.52 43.78
CA SER A 396 -41.47 27.83 42.56
C SER A 396 -40.85 28.94 41.70
N LEU A 397 -41.08 28.81 40.38
CA LEU A 397 -41.35 29.82 39.34
C LEU A 397 -40.50 31.12 39.25
N GLU A 398 -40.02 31.31 38.01
CA GLU A 398 -39.58 32.53 37.30
C GLU A 398 -38.07 32.72 37.14
N VAL A 399 -37.60 32.58 35.89
CA VAL A 399 -36.77 33.53 35.11
C VAL A 399 -36.40 32.88 33.76
N MET A 400 -36.49 33.67 32.70
CA MET A 400 -36.29 33.37 31.27
C MET A 400 -34.98 32.64 30.90
N PRO A 401 -34.94 31.93 29.75
CA PRO A 401 -33.86 30.99 29.44
C PRO A 401 -32.59 31.75 29.11
N LYS A 402 -31.59 31.63 29.98
CA LYS A 402 -30.19 31.71 29.53
C LYS A 402 -29.96 30.45 28.69
N GLU A 403 -29.63 30.66 27.42
CA GLU A 403 -29.08 29.64 26.53
C GLU A 403 -27.99 28.86 27.26
N ILE A 404 -28.35 27.68 27.76
CA ILE A 404 -27.38 26.68 28.16
C ILE A 404 -26.95 26.05 26.83
N GLN A 405 -25.77 26.43 26.37
CA GLN A 405 -25.05 25.71 25.32
C GLN A 405 -24.71 24.32 25.88
N LEU A 406 -25.68 23.41 25.84
CA LEU A 406 -25.44 21.98 25.99
C LEU A 406 -24.73 21.54 24.71
N GLU A 407 -23.42 21.28 24.82
CA GLU A 407 -22.67 20.63 23.75
C GLU A 407 -23.42 19.35 23.32
N GLU A 408 -23.85 19.26 22.06
CA GLU A 408 -24.51 18.11 21.41
C GLU A 408 -23.64 16.82 21.33
N ASN A 409 -22.57 16.74 22.13
CA ASN A 409 -21.39 15.91 21.87
C ASN A 409 -21.50 14.42 22.21
N GLY A 410 -22.68 13.88 22.54
CA GLY A 410 -22.77 12.47 23.01
C GLY A 410 -24.07 11.70 22.78
N VAL A 411 -25.12 12.29 22.22
CA VAL A 411 -26.36 11.55 21.94
C VAL A 411 -26.28 10.97 20.54
N ILE A 412 -26.48 9.66 20.40
CA ILE A 412 -26.62 8.98 19.10
C ILE A 412 -28.10 8.67 18.89
N THR A 413 -28.64 9.09 17.76
CA THR A 413 -30.02 8.81 17.34
C THR A 413 -30.06 7.68 16.29
N PRO A 414 -31.24 7.10 16.03
CA PRO A 414 -31.42 6.20 14.90
C PRO A 414 -30.96 6.80 13.56
N ASP A 415 -31.22 8.10 13.34
CA ASP A 415 -30.83 8.81 12.13
C ASP A 415 -29.31 8.95 12.01
N ASP A 416 -28.59 9.12 13.13
CA ASP A 416 -27.13 9.12 13.13
C ASP A 416 -26.56 7.78 12.65
N LEU A 417 -27.16 6.66 13.06
CA LEU A 417 -26.72 5.32 12.63
C LEU A 417 -26.91 5.12 11.12
N LEU A 418 -28.04 5.59 10.60
CA LEU A 418 -28.31 5.59 9.16
C LEU A 418 -27.34 6.50 8.41
N CYS A 419 -27.02 7.66 8.99
CA CYS A 419 -26.06 8.61 8.45
C CYS A 419 -24.65 8.01 8.40
N PHE A 420 -24.24 7.25 9.43
CA PHE A 420 -22.97 6.52 9.40
C PHE A 420 -22.92 5.52 8.26
N ALA A 421 -23.98 4.71 8.09
CA ALA A 421 -24.06 3.73 7.00
C ALA A 421 -23.95 4.40 5.62
N TRP A 422 -24.70 5.47 5.38
CA TRP A 422 -24.65 6.24 4.13
C TRP A 422 -23.29 6.86 3.88
N GLN A 423 -22.68 7.49 4.89
CA GLN A 423 -21.36 8.13 4.77
C GLN A 423 -20.26 7.11 4.45
N VAL A 424 -20.29 5.92 5.08
CA VAL A 424 -19.35 4.83 4.77
C VAL A 424 -19.59 4.31 3.35
N ALA A 425 -20.84 4.09 2.93
CA ALA A 425 -21.15 3.68 1.57
C ALA A 425 -20.66 4.69 0.52
N SER A 426 -20.83 5.99 0.79
CA SER A 426 -20.33 7.12 -0.01
C SER A 426 -18.81 7.08 -0.15
N GLY A 427 -18.07 6.85 0.94
CA GLY A 427 -16.60 6.69 0.87
C GLY A 427 -16.16 5.45 0.10
N MET A 428 -16.83 4.31 0.30
CA MET A 428 -16.50 3.07 -0.41
C MET A 428 -16.88 3.09 -1.89
N GLU A 429 -17.94 3.81 -2.28
CA GLU A 429 -18.25 4.10 -3.68
C GLU A 429 -17.08 4.82 -4.35
N TYR A 430 -16.56 5.85 -3.71
CA TYR A 430 -15.40 6.60 -4.20
C TYR A 430 -14.17 5.69 -4.39
N LEU A 431 -13.83 4.86 -3.39
CA LEU A 431 -12.72 3.91 -3.51
C LEU A 431 -12.93 2.88 -4.62
N SER A 432 -14.15 2.34 -4.74
CA SER A 432 -14.49 1.38 -5.79
C SER A 432 -14.35 2.00 -7.20
N CYS A 433 -14.80 3.24 -7.38
CA CYS A 433 -14.63 4.00 -8.63
C CYS A 433 -13.15 4.28 -8.93
N ALA A 434 -12.37 4.60 -7.90
CA ALA A 434 -10.91 4.71 -7.97
C ALA A 434 -10.20 3.36 -8.15
N LYS A 435 -10.96 2.27 -8.32
CA LYS A 435 -10.43 0.91 -8.51
C LYS A 435 -9.57 0.48 -7.34
N LEU A 436 -9.93 0.83 -6.11
CA LEU A 436 -9.25 0.45 -4.87
C LEU A 436 -10.13 -0.52 -4.06
N VAL A 437 -9.51 -1.57 -3.54
CA VAL A 437 -10.12 -2.53 -2.61
C VAL A 437 -9.49 -2.32 -1.24
N HIS A 438 -10.29 -2.03 -0.22
CA HIS A 438 -9.85 -1.70 1.13
C HIS A 438 -9.32 -2.93 1.88
N ARG A 439 -9.98 -4.09 1.74
CA ARG A 439 -9.62 -5.39 2.35
C ARG A 439 -9.71 -5.48 3.89
N ASP A 440 -9.75 -4.36 4.59
CA ASP A 440 -9.91 -4.30 6.05
C ASP A 440 -10.99 -3.30 6.49
N LEU A 441 -12.12 -3.29 5.80
CA LEU A 441 -13.24 -2.40 6.16
C LEU A 441 -13.93 -2.93 7.44
N ALA A 442 -13.85 -2.15 8.52
CA ALA A 442 -14.44 -2.47 9.83
C ALA A 442 -14.71 -1.19 10.63
N ALA A 443 -15.60 -1.22 11.63
CA ALA A 443 -15.89 -0.04 12.45
C ALA A 443 -14.65 0.52 13.20
N ARG A 444 -13.65 -0.32 13.51
CA ARG A 444 -12.36 0.12 14.08
C ARG A 444 -11.51 0.96 13.12
N ASN A 445 -11.73 0.84 11.82
CA ASN A 445 -10.98 1.53 10.75
C ASN A 445 -11.80 2.68 10.14
N ILE A 446 -12.92 3.04 10.75
CA ILE A 446 -13.73 4.22 10.40
C ILE A 446 -13.55 5.22 11.54
N LEU A 447 -13.12 6.44 11.23
CA LEU A 447 -12.91 7.50 12.22
C LEU A 447 -14.07 8.49 12.25
N VAL A 448 -14.36 9.04 13.42
CA VAL A 448 -15.45 9.98 13.67
C VAL A 448 -14.87 11.35 14.02
N GLY A 449 -15.26 12.36 13.27
CA GLY A 449 -14.84 13.75 13.45
C GLY A 449 -16.00 14.63 13.93
N THR A 450 -15.74 15.93 14.02
CA THR A 450 -16.79 16.91 14.38
C THR A 450 -18.08 16.74 13.58
N LYS A 451 -19.21 17.03 14.23
CA LYS A 451 -20.56 16.87 13.66
C LYS A 451 -20.86 15.45 13.17
N LYS A 452 -20.23 14.43 13.79
CA LYS A 452 -20.45 13.01 13.48
C LYS A 452 -20.15 12.66 12.01
N ILE A 453 -19.22 13.40 11.38
CA ILE A 453 -18.73 13.05 10.05
C ILE A 453 -17.80 11.85 10.19
N VAL A 454 -18.05 10.79 9.40
CA VAL A 454 -17.22 9.60 9.41
C VAL A 454 -16.33 9.52 8.18
N LYS A 455 -15.11 9.03 8.38
CA LYS A 455 -14.11 8.86 7.33
C LYS A 455 -13.44 7.51 7.42
N ILE A 456 -13.34 6.81 6.29
CA ILE A 456 -12.63 5.52 6.19
C ILE A 456 -11.12 5.79 6.27
N SER A 457 -10.42 4.93 7.00
CA SER A 457 -9.00 5.05 7.36
C SER A 457 -8.30 3.68 7.33
N ASP A 458 -7.00 3.68 7.59
CA ASP A 458 -6.13 2.49 7.60
C ASP A 458 -6.03 1.78 6.23
N PHE A 459 -5.29 2.41 5.32
CA PHE A 459 -5.09 1.92 3.96
C PHE A 459 -3.90 0.95 3.82
N GLY A 460 -3.34 0.45 4.93
CA GLY A 460 -2.16 -0.44 4.90
C GLY A 460 -2.37 -1.75 4.12
N LEU A 461 -3.62 -2.23 4.08
CA LEU A 461 -4.01 -3.43 3.32
C LEU A 461 -4.68 -3.13 1.97
N THR A 462 -4.93 -1.85 1.66
CA THR A 462 -5.62 -1.43 0.43
C THR A 462 -4.78 -1.72 -0.81
N ARG A 463 -5.40 -2.18 -1.90
CA ARG A 463 -4.73 -2.48 -3.18
C ARG A 463 -5.60 -2.09 -4.37
N LYS A 464 -5.02 -1.88 -5.57
CA LYS A 464 -5.82 -1.59 -6.77
C LYS A 464 -6.52 -2.87 -7.26
N THR A 465 -7.73 -2.75 -7.80
CA THR A 465 -8.56 -3.86 -8.31
C THR A 465 -7.90 -4.61 -9.46
N ASN A 466 -6.99 -3.96 -10.22
CA ASN A 466 -6.21 -4.61 -11.27
C ASN A 466 -4.95 -5.34 -10.74
N ASP A 467 -4.63 -5.20 -9.45
CA ASP A 467 -3.56 -5.96 -8.77
C ASP A 467 -4.06 -7.35 -8.34
N GLU A 468 -4.87 -8.02 -9.19
CA GLU A 468 -5.68 -9.22 -8.88
C GLU A 468 -4.88 -10.44 -8.37
N LEU A 469 -3.57 -10.36 -8.16
CA LEU A 469 -2.74 -11.46 -7.64
C LEU A 469 -1.75 -11.06 -6.53
N ASN A 470 -1.92 -9.92 -5.86
CA ASN A 470 -1.17 -9.65 -4.63
C ASN A 470 -1.77 -10.42 -3.44
N TYR A 471 -1.39 -11.70 -3.44
CA TYR A 471 -1.31 -12.67 -2.36
C TYR A 471 -0.85 -11.97 -1.06
N MET A 472 -1.48 -12.34 0.05
CA MET A 472 -1.09 -11.92 1.39
C MET A 472 0.43 -11.95 1.57
N SER A 473 1.00 -10.87 2.10
CA SER A 473 2.43 -10.81 2.46
C SER A 473 2.83 -12.12 3.14
N LYS A 474 3.94 -12.75 2.72
CA LYS A 474 4.45 -14.04 3.24
C LYS A 474 4.78 -14.03 4.75
N LYS A 475 4.55 -12.91 5.44
CA LYS A 475 4.60 -12.79 6.90
C LYS A 475 3.27 -13.20 7.51
N LYS A 476 3.31 -13.82 8.70
CA LYS A 476 2.15 -14.09 9.57
C LYS A 476 1.41 -12.79 9.95
N ARG A 477 0.66 -12.19 9.02
CA ARG A 477 -0.26 -11.08 9.31
C ARG A 477 -1.59 -11.66 9.75
N ARG A 478 -2.04 -11.26 10.94
CA ARG A 478 -3.37 -11.60 11.46
C ARG A 478 -4.42 -10.97 10.55
N LEU A 479 -5.23 -11.80 9.89
CA LEU A 479 -6.33 -11.38 9.02
C LEU A 479 -7.62 -11.16 9.82
N PRO A 480 -8.48 -10.21 9.43
CA PRO A 480 -9.75 -9.95 10.10
C PRO A 480 -10.83 -10.93 9.63
N VAL A 481 -10.67 -12.23 9.90
CA VAL A 481 -11.51 -13.33 9.36
C VAL A 481 -13.02 -13.05 9.45
N LYS A 482 -13.49 -12.48 10.57
CA LYS A 482 -14.91 -12.16 10.78
C LYS A 482 -15.50 -11.08 9.83
N TRP A 483 -14.65 -10.29 9.17
CA TRP A 483 -15.06 -9.28 8.18
C TRP A 483 -14.86 -9.73 6.74
N MET A 484 -14.11 -10.81 6.51
CA MET A 484 -13.76 -11.27 5.17
C MET A 484 -14.90 -12.01 4.49
N SER A 485 -15.03 -11.82 3.17
CA SER A 485 -15.95 -12.59 2.35
C SER A 485 -15.48 -14.03 2.17
N VAL A 486 -16.42 -14.93 1.84
CA VAL A 486 -16.10 -16.35 1.61
C VAL A 486 -15.04 -16.55 0.52
N GLU A 487 -15.11 -15.82 -0.59
CA GLU A 487 -14.11 -15.89 -1.66
C GLU A 487 -12.76 -15.26 -1.26
N ALA A 488 -12.75 -14.29 -0.32
CA ALA A 488 -11.50 -13.74 0.20
C ALA A 488 -10.82 -14.71 1.18
N ILE A 489 -11.60 -15.48 1.93
CA ILE A 489 -11.12 -16.50 2.87
C ILE A 489 -10.62 -17.74 2.11
N PHE A 490 -11.43 -18.30 1.21
CA PHE A 490 -11.17 -19.60 0.61
C PHE A 490 -10.42 -19.51 -0.73
N ASP A 491 -10.66 -18.47 -1.52
CA ASP A 491 -10.08 -18.30 -2.86
C ASP A 491 -9.04 -17.18 -2.93
N GLN A 492 -8.85 -16.44 -1.83
CA GLN A 492 -8.00 -15.24 -1.75
C GLN A 492 -8.35 -14.16 -2.79
N MET A 493 -9.62 -14.11 -3.18
CA MET A 493 -10.12 -13.14 -4.15
C MET A 493 -10.62 -11.89 -3.43
N PHE A 494 -9.93 -10.77 -3.65
CA PHE A 494 -10.31 -9.47 -3.11
C PHE A 494 -10.79 -8.55 -4.24
N THR A 495 -12.03 -8.08 -4.12
CA THR A 495 -12.68 -7.20 -5.11
C THR A 495 -13.52 -6.14 -4.39
N SER A 496 -14.07 -5.16 -5.11
CA SER A 496 -15.06 -4.26 -4.51
C SER A 496 -16.24 -5.02 -3.89
N PHE A 497 -16.59 -6.21 -4.40
CA PHE A 497 -17.65 -7.05 -3.85
C PHE A 497 -17.25 -7.77 -2.55
N SER A 498 -15.96 -8.04 -2.33
CA SER A 498 -15.49 -8.53 -1.02
C SER A 498 -15.57 -7.41 0.03
N ASP A 499 -15.33 -6.16 -0.36
CA ASP A 499 -15.55 -5.02 0.54
C ASP A 499 -17.05 -4.78 0.82
N VAL A 500 -17.95 -5.07 -0.13
CA VAL A 500 -19.41 -5.03 0.11
C VAL A 500 -19.82 -6.02 1.21
N TRP A 501 -19.22 -7.21 1.24
CA TRP A 501 -19.43 -8.16 2.34
C TRP A 501 -19.00 -7.56 3.68
N ALA A 502 -17.78 -6.99 3.73
CA ALA A 502 -17.26 -6.34 4.93
C ALA A 502 -18.15 -5.15 5.36
N PHE A 503 -18.71 -4.41 4.42
CA PHE A 503 -19.69 -3.36 4.69
C PHE A 503 -20.96 -3.91 5.36
N GLY A 504 -21.45 -5.08 4.95
CA GLY A 504 -22.56 -5.75 5.66
C GLY A 504 -22.23 -6.04 7.12
N ILE A 505 -20.99 -6.42 7.43
CA ILE A 505 -20.51 -6.59 8.82
C ILE A 505 -20.43 -5.24 9.55
N VAL A 506 -20.00 -4.16 8.88
CA VAL A 506 -20.01 -2.81 9.44
C VAL A 506 -21.43 -2.34 9.77
N LEU A 507 -22.43 -2.66 8.92
CA LEU A 507 -23.83 -2.37 9.24
C LEU A 507 -24.25 -3.09 10.52
N PHE A 508 -23.86 -4.35 10.70
CA PHE A 508 -24.10 -5.09 11.94
C PHE A 508 -23.44 -4.40 13.14
N GLU A 509 -22.18 -3.97 13.02
CA GLU A 509 -21.48 -3.24 14.07
C GLU A 509 -22.21 -1.93 14.41
N ILE A 510 -22.71 -1.18 13.42
CA ILE A 510 -23.45 0.06 13.62
C ILE A 510 -24.76 -0.17 14.39
N VAL A 511 -25.60 -1.12 13.97
CA VAL A 511 -26.93 -1.34 14.60
C VAL A 511 -26.85 -1.95 16.00
N THR A 512 -25.78 -2.69 16.27
CA THR A 512 -25.50 -3.27 17.60
C THR A 512 -24.69 -2.32 18.48
N LEU A 513 -24.50 -1.08 18.04
CA LEU A 513 -23.72 -0.04 18.73
C LEU A 513 -22.31 -0.55 19.10
N GLY A 514 -21.63 -1.19 18.17
CA GLY A 514 -20.29 -1.76 18.31
C GLY A 514 -20.27 -3.19 18.87
N GLY A 515 -21.30 -3.99 18.56
CA GLY A 515 -21.33 -5.41 18.88
C GLY A 515 -20.25 -6.20 18.14
N THR A 516 -19.81 -7.32 18.72
CA THR A 516 -18.81 -8.18 18.10
C THR A 516 -19.48 -9.09 17.06
N PRO A 517 -19.04 -9.09 15.79
CA PRO A 517 -19.58 -10.00 14.78
C PRO A 517 -19.40 -11.47 15.17
N TYR A 518 -20.37 -12.30 14.80
CA TYR A 518 -20.42 -13.73 15.11
C TYR A 518 -20.13 -13.97 16.60
N PRO A 519 -21.00 -13.48 17.51
CA PRO A 519 -20.76 -13.56 18.95
C PRO A 519 -20.66 -15.02 19.37
N ALA A 520 -19.76 -15.32 20.31
CA ALA A 520 -19.48 -16.66 20.83
C ALA A 520 -19.00 -17.71 19.79
N ILE A 521 -18.81 -17.34 18.53
CA ILE A 521 -18.26 -18.22 17.49
C ILE A 521 -16.77 -17.91 17.31
N SER A 522 -15.94 -18.94 17.43
CA SER A 522 -14.49 -18.86 17.18
C SER A 522 -14.19 -18.69 15.68
N ASN A 523 -13.01 -18.16 15.32
CA ASN A 523 -12.63 -18.05 13.91
C ASN A 523 -12.66 -19.41 13.20
N ARG A 524 -12.15 -20.46 13.87
CA ARG A 524 -12.13 -21.82 13.33
C ARG A 524 -13.53 -22.34 13.02
N GLU A 525 -14.46 -22.21 13.97
CA GLU A 525 -15.85 -22.64 13.79
C GLU A 525 -16.55 -21.83 12.70
N LEU A 526 -16.30 -20.51 12.66
CA LEU A 526 -16.87 -19.61 11.67
C LEU A 526 -16.55 -20.04 10.23
N LEU A 527 -15.32 -20.51 9.97
CA LEU A 527 -14.93 -20.99 8.64
C LEU A 527 -15.83 -22.15 8.16
N TYR A 528 -16.13 -23.12 9.03
CA TYR A 528 -17.02 -24.23 8.69
C TYR A 528 -18.46 -23.75 8.46
N LEU A 529 -18.95 -22.86 9.32
CA LEU A 529 -20.31 -22.32 9.22
C LEU A 529 -20.51 -21.51 7.94
N LEU A 530 -19.56 -20.64 7.60
CA LEU A 530 -19.63 -19.84 6.36
C LEU A 530 -19.62 -20.74 5.12
N LYS A 531 -18.81 -21.81 5.13
CA LYS A 531 -18.77 -22.81 4.04
C LYS A 531 -20.06 -23.59 3.90
N SER A 532 -20.82 -23.81 4.98
CA SER A 532 -22.15 -24.42 4.93
C SER A 532 -23.29 -23.44 4.60
N GLY A 533 -22.98 -22.18 4.32
CA GLY A 533 -23.97 -21.15 3.97
C GLY A 533 -24.59 -20.41 5.17
N TYR A 534 -24.08 -20.59 6.39
CA TYR A 534 -24.55 -19.86 7.55
C TYR A 534 -24.28 -18.35 7.42
N ARG A 535 -25.18 -17.52 7.94
CA ARG A 535 -25.06 -16.06 8.09
C ARG A 535 -25.56 -15.66 9.47
N MET A 536 -25.08 -14.53 9.99
CA MET A 536 -25.50 -14.03 11.31
C MET A 536 -27.01 -13.79 11.35
N ASP A 537 -27.61 -14.11 12.49
CA ASP A 537 -29.01 -13.82 12.77
C ASP A 537 -29.27 -12.31 12.80
N LYS A 538 -30.53 -11.94 12.57
CA LYS A 538 -30.97 -10.53 12.62
C LYS A 538 -30.73 -9.94 14.01
N PRO A 539 -30.03 -8.80 14.14
CA PRO A 539 -29.93 -8.11 15.41
C PRO A 539 -31.29 -7.62 15.92
N ASP A 540 -31.44 -7.53 17.24
CA ASP A 540 -32.70 -7.08 17.86
C ASP A 540 -33.09 -5.66 17.44
N ASN A 541 -32.11 -4.75 17.40
CA ASN A 541 -32.29 -3.33 17.07
C ASN A 541 -32.37 -3.06 15.55
N CYS A 542 -32.47 -4.10 14.71
CA CYS A 542 -32.40 -4.02 13.26
C CYS A 542 -33.77 -4.27 12.63
N SER A 543 -34.20 -3.38 11.71
CA SER A 543 -35.38 -3.61 10.90
C SER A 543 -35.16 -4.74 9.89
N GLU A 544 -36.25 -5.38 9.44
CA GLU A 544 -36.21 -6.40 8.39
C GLU A 544 -35.61 -5.84 7.08
N ALA A 545 -35.92 -4.59 6.74
CA ALA A 545 -35.40 -3.95 5.53
C ALA A 545 -33.87 -3.83 5.56
N LEU A 546 -33.30 -3.36 6.69
CA LEU A 546 -31.86 -3.26 6.87
C LEU A 546 -31.20 -4.65 6.91
N TYR A 547 -31.82 -5.61 7.58
CA TYR A 547 -31.29 -6.96 7.64
C TYR A 547 -31.27 -7.63 6.27
N HIS A 548 -32.29 -7.39 5.44
CA HIS A 548 -32.29 -7.84 4.06
C HIS A 548 -31.13 -7.25 3.25
N ILE A 549 -30.77 -5.97 3.46
CA ILE A 549 -29.55 -5.38 2.87
C ILE A 549 -28.30 -6.12 3.37
N MET A 550 -28.19 -6.42 4.67
CA MET A 550 -27.05 -7.20 5.19
C MET A 550 -26.95 -8.57 4.51
N LEU A 551 -28.07 -9.28 4.36
CA LEU A 551 -28.12 -10.58 3.66
C LEU A 551 -27.73 -10.46 2.18
N GLN A 552 -28.14 -9.39 1.49
CA GLN A 552 -27.70 -9.12 0.12
C GLN A 552 -26.20 -8.86 0.04
N CYS A 553 -25.61 -8.13 1.00
CA CYS A 553 -24.17 -7.95 1.10
C CYS A 553 -23.44 -9.28 1.37
N TRP A 554 -24.06 -10.21 2.08
CA TRP A 554 -23.50 -11.54 2.37
C TRP A 554 -23.92 -12.63 1.40
N ASN A 555 -24.35 -12.28 0.19
CA ASN A 555 -24.62 -13.27 -0.85
C ASN A 555 -23.34 -14.09 -1.15
N GLU A 556 -23.50 -15.41 -1.30
CA GLU A 556 -22.38 -16.29 -1.63
C GLU A 556 -21.76 -15.93 -2.99
N ASP A 557 -22.59 -15.61 -3.99
CA ASP A 557 -22.12 -15.12 -5.29
C ASP A 557 -21.80 -13.62 -5.20
N PRO A 558 -20.52 -13.20 -5.38
CA PRO A 558 -20.14 -11.80 -5.31
C PRO A 558 -20.89 -10.91 -6.31
N LEU A 559 -21.29 -11.46 -7.46
CA LEU A 559 -21.98 -10.71 -8.52
C LEU A 559 -23.46 -10.44 -8.20
N GLN A 560 -24.02 -11.18 -7.24
CA GLN A 560 -25.39 -10.95 -6.75
C GLN A 560 -25.44 -9.94 -5.60
N ARG A 561 -24.27 -9.48 -5.12
CA ARG A 561 -24.18 -8.45 -4.09
C ARG A 561 -24.45 -7.07 -4.71
N PRO A 562 -25.04 -6.13 -3.95
CA PRO A 562 -25.24 -4.78 -4.44
C PRO A 562 -23.89 -4.07 -4.63
N THR A 563 -23.84 -3.09 -5.54
CA THR A 563 -22.67 -2.21 -5.65
C THR A 563 -22.70 -1.13 -4.56
N PHE A 564 -21.57 -0.50 -4.26
CA PHE A 564 -21.55 0.64 -3.33
C PHE A 564 -22.39 1.82 -3.82
N THR A 565 -22.50 2.04 -5.13
CA THR A 565 -23.43 3.02 -5.71
C THR A 565 -24.87 2.70 -5.34
N SER A 566 -25.29 1.46 -5.55
CA SER A 566 -26.65 1.01 -5.21
C SER A 566 -26.94 1.11 -3.71
N LEU A 567 -25.95 0.78 -2.86
CA LEU A 567 -26.07 0.91 -1.41
C LEU A 567 -26.20 2.38 -0.98
N ARG A 568 -25.35 3.28 -1.49
CA ARG A 568 -25.44 4.71 -1.19
C ARG A 568 -26.81 5.26 -1.58
N GLU A 569 -27.28 4.98 -2.79
CA GLU A 569 -28.59 5.42 -3.29
C GLU A 569 -29.75 4.86 -2.46
N TYR A 570 -29.65 3.61 -2.02
CA TYR A 570 -30.64 3.03 -1.12
C TYR A 570 -30.73 3.81 0.19
N PHE A 571 -29.60 4.04 0.87
CA PHE A 571 -29.60 4.78 2.13
C PHE A 571 -30.05 6.24 1.96
N ASP A 572 -29.71 6.87 0.83
CA ASP A 572 -30.16 8.22 0.47
C ASP A 572 -31.70 8.28 0.35
N GLY A 573 -32.29 7.25 -0.27
CA GLY A 573 -33.73 7.08 -0.38
C GLY A 573 -34.42 6.90 0.98
N VAL A 574 -33.88 6.03 1.84
CA VAL A 574 -34.41 5.80 3.19
C VAL A 574 -34.36 7.09 4.02
N MET A 575 -33.26 7.83 3.97
CA MET A 575 -33.11 9.11 4.67
C MET A 575 -34.10 10.17 4.18
N SER A 576 -34.45 10.15 2.89
CA SER A 576 -35.39 11.11 2.28
C SER A 576 -36.85 10.80 2.59
N GLN A 577 -37.20 9.53 2.85
CA GLN A 577 -38.58 9.08 3.08
C GLN A 577 -38.98 9.16 4.56
N GLY A 578 -38.03 9.22 5.49
CA GLY A 578 -38.30 9.31 6.93
C GLY A 578 -38.86 8.02 7.54
N ASP A 579 -38.71 6.89 6.84
CA ASP A 579 -39.18 5.59 7.32
C ASP A 579 -38.38 5.12 8.55
N CYS A 580 -39.06 4.54 9.54
CA CYS A 580 -38.44 4.00 10.75
C CYS A 580 -37.54 2.79 10.40
N TYR A 581 -36.29 3.08 10.12
CA TYR A 581 -35.26 2.11 9.71
C TYR A 581 -34.75 1.21 10.85
N LEU A 582 -35.02 1.60 12.09
CA LEU A 582 -34.59 0.91 13.30
C LEU A 582 -35.81 0.72 14.21
N ASP A 583 -36.06 -0.53 14.66
CA ASP A 583 -37.14 -0.85 15.59
C ASP A 583 -36.54 -1.12 16.98
N PHE A 584 -36.54 -0.11 17.85
CA PHE A 584 -36.09 -0.22 19.24
C PHE A 584 -37.23 -0.69 20.16
N LYS A 585 -37.93 -1.77 19.80
CA LYS A 585 -38.87 -2.45 20.71
C LYS A 585 -38.11 -3.44 21.57
N ILE A 586 -37.45 -2.95 22.61
CA ILE A 586 -36.80 -3.81 23.60
C ILE A 586 -37.90 -4.55 24.38
N LYS A 587 -38.01 -5.87 24.19
CA LYS A 587 -38.77 -6.72 25.12
C LYS A 587 -37.99 -6.77 26.44
N GLU A 588 -38.60 -6.31 27.53
CA GLU A 588 -38.00 -6.18 28.88
C GLU A 588 -37.38 -7.47 29.47
N ASN A 589 -37.41 -8.62 28.78
CA ASN A 589 -37.01 -9.92 29.35
C ASN A 589 -36.18 -10.85 28.44
N THR A 590 -35.56 -10.35 27.37
CA THR A 590 -34.58 -11.14 26.59
C THR A 590 -33.34 -10.30 26.33
N ALA A 591 -32.33 -10.44 27.19
CA ALA A 591 -31.03 -9.81 26.98
C ALA A 591 -30.31 -10.52 25.81
N PRO A 592 -29.92 -9.82 24.73
CA PRO A 592 -29.16 -10.43 23.66
C PRO A 592 -27.67 -10.57 24.01
N ILE A 593 -27.07 -11.67 23.55
CA ILE A 593 -25.70 -12.14 23.80
C ILE A 593 -24.70 -11.34 22.93
N TYR A 594 -24.60 -10.02 23.12
CA TYR A 594 -23.61 -9.17 22.40
C TYR A 594 -22.69 -8.39 23.36
N LEU A 595 -22.48 -8.91 24.57
CA LEU A 595 -21.58 -8.31 25.55
C LEU A 595 -20.14 -8.23 24.99
N PRO A 596 -19.40 -7.14 25.28
CA PRO A 596 -17.98 -7.11 25.05
C PRO A 596 -17.36 -8.23 25.89
N PHE A 597 -16.76 -9.23 25.25
CA PHE A 597 -15.75 -10.02 25.95
C PHE A 597 -14.64 -9.05 26.35
N GLU A 598 -14.43 -8.88 27.66
CA GLU A 598 -13.18 -8.33 28.17
C GLU A 598 -12.04 -9.14 27.54
N LYS A 599 -10.98 -8.44 27.11
CA LYS A 599 -9.79 -9.09 26.56
C LYS A 599 -9.33 -10.17 27.53
N ASP A 600 -9.57 -11.43 27.16
CA ASP A 600 -8.71 -12.50 27.62
C ASP A 600 -7.50 -12.44 26.70
N ASP A 601 -6.41 -11.86 27.20
CA ASP A 601 -5.07 -11.87 26.58
C ASP A 601 -4.49 -13.32 26.53
N ASN A 602 -5.34 -14.34 26.39
CA ASN A 602 -5.01 -15.76 26.50
C ASN A 602 -5.34 -16.59 25.24
N ASP A 603 -5.82 -15.99 24.15
CA ASP A 603 -6.10 -16.71 22.89
C ASP A 603 -4.83 -16.93 22.03
N ASP A 604 -3.64 -16.86 22.65
CA ASP A 604 -2.34 -17.11 22.03
C ASP A 604 -2.05 -18.61 21.79
N ASN A 605 -3.04 -19.51 21.93
CA ASN A 605 -2.82 -20.96 21.86
C ASN A 605 -3.63 -21.78 20.85
N ASP A 606 -4.43 -21.18 19.97
CA ASP A 606 -5.00 -21.91 18.81
C ASP A 606 -4.03 -21.90 17.61
N ASN A 607 -2.79 -22.34 17.86
CA ASN A 607 -1.74 -22.57 16.87
C ASN A 607 -1.94 -23.90 16.11
N ILE A 608 -3.12 -24.13 15.53
CA ILE A 608 -3.35 -25.29 14.65
C ILE A 608 -4.17 -24.89 13.42
N ASP A 609 -3.48 -24.89 12.27
CA ASP A 609 -3.98 -24.93 10.88
C ASP A 609 -4.69 -23.71 10.25
N GLU A 610 -4.59 -22.50 10.82
CA GLU A 610 -4.94 -21.28 10.05
C GLU A 610 -4.09 -21.17 8.76
N ASP A 611 -2.83 -21.60 8.83
CA ASP A 611 -1.90 -21.62 7.69
C ASP A 611 -2.34 -22.59 6.57
N ARG A 612 -3.09 -23.67 6.84
CA ARG A 612 -3.44 -24.65 5.79
C ARG A 612 -4.51 -24.16 4.81
N ILE A 613 -5.49 -23.39 5.28
CA ILE A 613 -6.58 -22.88 4.42
C ILE A 613 -6.05 -21.78 3.50
N PHE A 614 -5.15 -20.93 3.99
CA PHE A 614 -4.49 -19.90 3.17
C PHE A 614 -3.31 -20.44 2.33
N GLN A 615 -2.83 -21.66 2.55
CA GLN A 615 -1.77 -22.27 1.73
C GLN A 615 -2.28 -23.22 0.63
N ASN A 616 -3.53 -23.69 0.72
CA ASN A 616 -4.17 -24.56 -0.28
C ASN A 616 -5.62 -24.13 -0.54
N PRO A 617 -5.85 -23.16 -1.46
CA PRO A 617 -7.21 -22.82 -1.89
C PRO A 617 -7.88 -24.02 -2.58
N GLU A 618 -9.07 -24.40 -2.14
CA GLU A 618 -9.89 -25.41 -2.82
C GLU A 618 -10.51 -24.77 -4.06
N HIS A 619 -9.93 -25.00 -5.24
CA HIS A 619 -10.45 -24.49 -6.51
C HIS A 619 -11.91 -24.92 -6.76
N ILE A 620 -12.87 -24.05 -6.49
CA ILE A 620 -14.25 -24.21 -6.93
C ILE A 620 -14.66 -22.98 -7.77
N LYS A 621 -14.95 -23.27 -9.05
CA LYS A 621 -15.20 -22.36 -10.19
C LYS A 621 -13.93 -21.77 -10.83
N THR A 622 -13.57 -22.34 -11.99
CA THR A 622 -12.52 -21.84 -12.87
C THR A 622 -12.70 -20.36 -13.22
N VAL A 623 -11.62 -19.57 -13.13
CA VAL A 623 -11.48 -18.15 -13.56
C VAL A 623 -12.05 -17.89 -14.97
N GLN A 624 -12.06 -18.90 -15.85
CA GLN A 624 -12.68 -18.83 -17.18
C GLN A 624 -14.21 -18.67 -17.15
N GLY A 625 -14.90 -19.16 -16.11
CA GLY A 625 -16.34 -18.98 -15.93
C GLY A 625 -16.71 -17.52 -15.63
N ILE A 626 -15.94 -16.88 -14.76
CA ILE A 626 -16.12 -15.47 -14.38
C ILE A 626 -15.74 -14.53 -15.55
N LYS A 627 -14.67 -14.84 -16.30
CA LYS A 627 -14.26 -14.07 -17.49
C LYS A 627 -15.29 -14.12 -18.62
N LYS A 628 -16.09 -15.19 -18.73
CA LYS A 628 -17.13 -15.33 -19.77
C LYS A 628 -18.33 -14.41 -19.52
N GLU A 629 -18.59 -14.06 -18.26
CA GLU A 629 -19.66 -13.13 -17.87
C GLU A 629 -19.19 -11.66 -17.83
N ARG A 630 -17.89 -11.41 -17.58
CA ARG A 630 -17.26 -10.07 -17.58
C ARG A 630 -17.43 -9.30 -18.90
N ASN A 631 -17.54 -9.99 -20.04
CA ASN A 631 -17.73 -9.36 -21.35
C ASN A 631 -19.18 -8.97 -21.68
N LYS A 632 -20.14 -9.24 -20.79
CA LYS A 632 -21.57 -8.95 -21.04
C LYS A 632 -22.06 -7.60 -20.51
N PHE A 633 -21.29 -6.90 -19.66
CA PHE A 633 -21.79 -5.73 -18.91
C PHE A 633 -20.81 -4.55 -18.84
N ILE A 634 -20.18 -4.18 -19.96
CA ILE A 634 -19.59 -2.84 -20.11
C ILE A 634 -20.69 -1.93 -20.67
N PHE A 635 -21.33 -1.14 -19.80
CA PHE A 635 -22.06 0.05 -20.23
C PHE A 635 -21.23 1.29 -19.86
N PRO A 636 -21.26 2.36 -20.68
CA PRO A 636 -20.49 3.56 -20.44
C PRO A 636 -21.10 4.32 -19.25
N SER A 637 -20.38 4.42 -18.14
CA SER A 637 -20.71 5.37 -17.09
C SER A 637 -20.26 6.75 -17.56
N GLU A 638 -21.20 7.64 -17.85
CA GLU A 638 -20.92 9.06 -18.05
C GLU A 638 -20.18 9.63 -16.83
N ASP A 639 -19.14 10.38 -17.16
CA ASP A 639 -18.28 11.23 -16.35
C ASP A 639 -19.02 12.01 -15.24
N ARG A 640 -18.98 11.50 -13.99
CA ARG A 640 -19.38 12.28 -12.79
C ARG A 640 -18.25 12.62 -11.83
N TYR A 641 -17.04 12.06 -12.04
CA TYR A 641 -15.86 12.33 -11.20
C TYR A 641 -14.61 12.78 -11.97
N THR A 642 -14.68 12.91 -13.30
CA THR A 642 -13.57 13.37 -14.14
C THR A 642 -13.35 14.88 -14.14
N SER A 643 -14.15 15.66 -13.41
CA SER A 643 -13.91 17.10 -13.25
C SER A 643 -13.07 17.48 -12.03
N CYS A 644 -12.55 16.51 -11.25
CA CYS A 644 -11.71 16.76 -10.08
C CYS A 644 -10.58 15.73 -9.91
N ILE A 645 -9.85 15.43 -10.99
CA ILE A 645 -8.49 14.87 -10.90
C ILE A 645 -7.51 15.96 -11.31
#